data_AF-A0A0B9G236-F1
#
_entry.id   AF-A0A0B9G236-F1
#
_cell.length_a   1.000
_cell.length_b   1.000
_cell.length_c   1.000
_cell.angle_alpha   90.00
_cell.angle_beta   90.00
_cell.angle_gamma   90.00
#
_symmetry.space_group_name_H-M   'P 1'
#
loop_
_entity.id
_entity.type
_entity.pdbx_description
1 polymer ?
#
loop_
_entity_poly.entity_id
_entity_poly.type
_entity_poly.pdbx_seq_one_letter_code
_entity_poly.pdbx_strand_id
1 'polypeptide(L)'
;MRSYLGYTLLAITSLLLAACGDSGKTAEPVAGTPVPVSTTFTVSVDAPDGMVLAANQGISLISPAHANAVKHLTEQNFAAVWLDDKGKIFESIDITRLEAKGDGNYILDAGTRARINAVLLVDLDGVPEYTLGESLPTGLLMTPLAAERLAISLESSLTYFALAQRVVADESWGVFTDVFESGAQGAVALALEDINKIAIDIRDTLFPKIGIQGLTLNDLMSLTIVQTMTEGRLERFFTEQSAVAANVLAILNDGYWEISASEGNQGKAIFADTTSYDGNETTISEFSWDKSGSEDITLTEVFTYFSNSTSFGSDDIRSQVLTNQGWLGLFDYLKVEFATDKTALLTDAALNINDESGVTLEAKVYSLSGKKMHDFLSSKENHYLTRYIEDEMTFGDGASGFYFTWRPEKETYLLCDNTNDQDTCRAYPFLTPDAGFTSLDDIKTPLFNVGITIDQVNGFKLSDNIVAEFISDDFFTVRYWSRIAANEWTIQDTGVWAPTTVSGKPVIRFDVPDVIKQLADDYPFDGRNLFLIEDRGFVNIGEVLLERAEFHTSGFDNDAKAQIFAAATRDNLPPFAECAFGDTDIANEGLFLNAVTECGGDERFTNQSVNDLIDKTLVQISEEGEITAHILRSDNRWEHYRHTLSEAGSRAWSFTEQGYLKLIGNTNIEDEFDYWALTSYEYQQNLLAIKIFSQQGQQAQITSLMAREYAPGSLAACLDGDSGWDQTTATPVVKESLANYNSQVQLCKQIWFGRNPVFTEALLVGQSGDNRDDKALSFASDNQPGSARYLKLSDTFQGEFFDGAYIDESGCGFNIAIRWKIEEDGTLYYESVDESYPMNERIQITDTDGLKLAIKAFNHQGRWQTDESLNYSSDEGEIWSDIVTLIDASSVPNVVPTEPPPPVEEETPPEGETPPAEEETPPAEEEPAGPPAGTILNDGEVCAFDVTEEQTP
;
A
#
# COMPACT_ATOMS: atom_id res chain seq x y z
N MET A 1 38.45 -2.86 62.55
CA MET A 1 39.58 -1.98 62.93
C MET A 1 40.87 -2.76 62.75
N ARG A 2 41.77 -2.27 61.88
CA ARG A 2 42.64 -3.03 60.95
C ARG A 2 41.85 -3.49 59.70
N SER A 3 42.43 -3.25 58.52
CA SER A 3 41.90 -3.43 57.15
C SER A 3 41.15 -2.24 56.49
N TYR A 4 41.66 -1.01 56.61
CA TYR A 4 41.18 0.18 55.87
C TYR A 4 42.35 1.08 55.41
N LEU A 5 43.38 0.48 54.80
CA LEU A 5 44.59 1.21 54.35
C LEU A 5 45.20 0.57 53.09
N GLY A 6 44.36 0.23 52.12
CA GLY A 6 44.77 -0.42 50.87
C GLY A 6 44.09 0.08 49.59
N TYR A 7 43.24 1.12 49.66
CA TYR A 7 42.45 1.58 48.49
C TYR A 7 42.56 3.08 48.16
N THR A 8 43.42 3.83 48.85
CA THR A 8 43.51 5.30 48.64
C THR A 8 44.91 5.81 48.32
N LEU A 9 45.85 4.94 47.93
CA LEU A 9 47.23 5.34 47.57
C LEU A 9 47.66 4.98 46.13
N LEU A 10 46.73 4.62 45.25
CA LEU A 10 46.99 4.35 43.82
C LEU A 10 46.38 5.39 42.86
N ALA A 11 45.72 6.42 43.39
CA ALA A 11 45.07 7.48 42.61
C ALA A 11 45.94 8.75 42.40
N ILE A 12 47.20 8.78 42.86
CA ILE A 12 48.06 9.98 42.76
C ILE A 12 49.43 9.69 42.10
N THR A 13 49.77 8.44 41.82
CA THR A 13 51.00 8.08 41.06
C THR A 13 50.78 7.90 39.55
N SER A 14 49.54 8.00 39.06
CA SER A 14 49.21 7.90 37.62
C SER A 14 49.13 9.25 36.89
N LEU A 15 49.41 10.38 37.56
CA LEU A 15 49.30 11.73 36.95
C LEU A 15 50.61 12.52 36.85
N LEU A 16 51.76 11.91 37.15
CA LEU A 16 53.07 12.57 37.01
C LEU A 16 54.08 11.57 36.46
N LEU A 17 54.10 11.40 35.15
CA LEU A 17 55.30 11.23 34.30
C LEU A 17 54.90 10.96 32.84
N ALA A 18 54.19 11.91 32.23
CA ALA A 18 54.31 12.17 30.81
C ALA A 18 55.36 13.28 30.64
N ALA A 19 56.60 12.91 30.35
CA ALA A 19 57.56 13.71 29.58
C ALA A 19 58.87 12.94 29.37
N CYS A 20 59.25 12.80 28.10
CA CYS A 20 60.56 12.40 27.58
C CYS A 20 60.87 10.90 27.56
N GLY A 21 60.74 10.28 26.38
CA GLY A 21 61.29 8.95 26.10
C GLY A 21 60.69 8.30 24.87
N ASP A 22 60.99 8.85 23.70
CA ASP A 22 60.79 8.25 22.38
C ASP A 22 61.38 6.82 22.30
N SER A 23 60.81 6.01 21.39
CA SER A 23 61.17 4.64 20.98
C SER A 23 60.39 3.45 21.60
N GLY A 24 59.43 2.94 20.81
CA GLY A 24 58.87 1.59 20.90
C GLY A 24 57.40 1.53 21.28
N LYS A 25 56.49 1.90 20.36
CA LYS A 25 55.09 1.45 20.44
C LYS A 25 55.07 -0.09 20.46
N THR A 26 54.89 -0.70 21.62
CA THR A 26 54.27 -2.02 21.69
C THR A 26 52.81 -1.84 21.31
N ALA A 27 52.41 -2.45 20.21
CA ALA A 27 51.04 -2.50 19.75
C ALA A 27 50.11 -2.91 20.89
N GLU A 28 48.96 -2.26 20.98
CA GLU A 28 47.82 -2.78 21.72
C GLU A 28 47.52 -4.20 21.22
N PRO A 29 47.14 -5.14 22.09
CA PRO A 29 46.92 -6.52 21.70
C PRO A 29 45.72 -6.59 20.76
N VAL A 30 45.98 -6.61 19.44
CA VAL A 30 45.01 -7.02 18.42
C VAL A 30 44.76 -8.51 18.62
N ALA A 31 43.53 -8.89 18.98
CA ALA A 31 43.13 -10.28 19.03
C ALA A 31 43.11 -10.85 17.58
N GLY A 32 44.22 -11.50 17.20
CA GLY A 32 44.29 -12.45 16.09
C GLY A 32 44.85 -11.94 14.77
N THR A 33 46.15 -11.62 14.70
CA THR A 33 46.88 -11.64 13.42
C THR A 33 46.80 -13.05 12.82
N PRO A 34 46.48 -13.25 11.52
CA PRO A 34 46.22 -14.56 10.92
C PRO A 34 47.48 -15.44 10.92
N VAL A 35 47.32 -16.73 11.20
CA VAL A 35 48.20 -17.72 10.56
C VAL A 35 47.75 -17.77 9.10
N PRO A 36 48.62 -17.59 8.10
CA PRO A 36 48.22 -17.63 6.70
C PRO A 36 47.72 -19.03 6.36
N VAL A 37 46.40 -19.17 6.30
CA VAL A 37 45.68 -20.34 5.79
C VAL A 37 44.90 -19.82 4.59
N SER A 38 45.19 -20.36 3.41
CA SER A 38 44.34 -20.14 2.24
C SER A 38 43.17 -21.11 2.32
N THR A 39 41.95 -20.59 2.32
CA THR A 39 40.72 -21.39 2.30
C THR A 39 40.05 -21.21 0.95
N THR A 40 39.57 -22.32 0.38
CA THR A 40 38.77 -22.30 -0.84
C THR A 40 37.30 -22.14 -0.45
N PHE A 41 36.67 -21.08 -0.96
CA PHE A 41 35.27 -20.77 -0.82
C PHE A 41 34.54 -21.04 -2.14
N THR A 42 33.34 -21.62 -2.06
CA THR A 42 32.38 -21.67 -3.16
C THR A 42 31.31 -20.65 -2.88
N VAL A 43 31.17 -19.67 -3.76
CA VAL A 43 30.27 -18.53 -3.58
C VAL A 43 29.27 -18.50 -4.72
N SER A 44 28.00 -18.47 -4.38
CA SER A 44 26.90 -18.27 -5.31
C SER A 44 26.42 -16.82 -5.17
N VAL A 45 26.30 -16.09 -6.27
CA VAL A 45 25.84 -14.69 -6.24
C VAL A 45 24.46 -14.62 -6.88
N ASP A 46 23.45 -14.42 -6.04
CA ASP A 46 22.05 -14.25 -6.42
C ASP A 46 21.68 -12.77 -6.32
N ALA A 47 21.84 -12.07 -7.44
CA ALA A 47 21.47 -10.67 -7.55
C ALA A 47 20.05 -10.59 -8.12
N PRO A 48 19.11 -9.92 -7.43
CA PRO A 48 17.74 -9.83 -7.90
C PRO A 48 17.63 -9.23 -9.31
N ASP A 49 16.90 -9.92 -10.19
CA ASP A 49 16.65 -9.48 -11.56
C ASP A 49 15.91 -8.12 -11.56
N GLY A 50 16.38 -7.17 -12.37
CA GLY A 50 15.70 -5.88 -12.59
C GLY A 50 16.29 -4.68 -11.83
N MET A 51 17.25 -4.87 -10.92
CA MET A 51 18.03 -3.75 -10.37
C MET A 51 18.85 -3.04 -11.45
N VAL A 52 18.94 -1.72 -11.35
CA VAL A 52 19.74 -0.90 -12.26
C VAL A 52 21.20 -0.97 -11.85
N LEU A 53 22.01 -1.41 -12.82
CA LEU A 53 23.45 -1.30 -12.80
C LEU A 53 23.85 0.18 -13.00
N ALA A 54 24.60 0.76 -12.05
CA ALA A 54 25.04 2.17 -12.03
C ALA A 54 25.75 2.63 -13.32
N ALA A 55 26.28 1.69 -14.11
CA ALA A 55 26.88 1.97 -15.42
C ALA A 55 25.86 2.30 -16.55
N ASN A 56 24.56 2.15 -16.33
CA ASN A 56 23.51 2.36 -17.35
C ASN A 56 22.80 3.73 -17.28
N GLN A 57 23.52 4.82 -17.02
CA GLN A 57 23.00 6.19 -17.28
C GLN A 57 23.12 6.63 -18.76
N GLY A 58 23.25 5.67 -19.69
CA GLY A 58 23.22 5.92 -21.13
C GLY A 58 21.82 5.72 -21.68
N ILE A 59 21.26 6.74 -22.33
CA ILE A 59 19.99 6.67 -23.07
C ILE A 59 20.08 5.54 -24.11
N SER A 60 19.49 4.37 -23.81
CA SER A 60 19.25 3.32 -24.80
C SER A 60 17.86 3.53 -25.37
N LEU A 61 17.78 3.89 -26.67
CA LEU A 61 16.53 4.10 -27.42
C LEU A 61 15.73 2.80 -27.67
N ILE A 62 16.18 1.67 -27.11
CA ILE A 62 15.49 0.38 -27.16
C ILE A 62 15.73 -0.28 -25.79
N SER A 63 14.70 -0.36 -24.96
CA SER A 63 14.68 -1.27 -23.81
C SER A 63 14.52 -2.70 -24.35
N PRO A 64 15.47 -3.61 -24.14
CA PRO A 64 15.19 -5.02 -24.37
C PRO A 64 14.09 -5.45 -23.38
N ALA A 65 13.09 -6.19 -23.86
CA ALA A 65 12.01 -6.76 -23.05
C ALA A 65 12.48 -7.83 -22.05
N HIS A 66 13.79 -8.05 -21.94
CA HIS A 66 14.42 -8.94 -20.99
C HIS A 66 15.66 -8.24 -20.44
N ALA A 67 15.79 -8.26 -19.11
CA ALA A 67 16.95 -7.76 -18.40
C ALA A 67 18.23 -8.43 -18.95
N ASN A 68 19.27 -7.63 -19.17
CA ASN A 68 20.61 -8.17 -19.36
C ASN A 68 21.02 -8.81 -18.05
N ALA A 69 20.98 -10.14 -17.98
CA ALA A 69 21.53 -10.89 -16.86
C ALA A 69 22.96 -10.38 -16.57
N VAL A 70 23.31 -10.18 -15.29
CA VAL A 70 24.66 -9.82 -14.83
C VAL A 70 25.58 -11.02 -15.03
N LYS A 71 25.75 -11.48 -16.27
CA LYS A 71 26.15 -12.86 -16.54
C LYS A 71 27.64 -13.12 -16.45
N HIS A 72 28.49 -12.10 -16.25
CA HIS A 72 29.92 -12.34 -16.09
C HIS A 72 30.55 -11.34 -15.12
N LEU A 73 30.25 -11.45 -13.80
CA LEU A 73 31.16 -10.86 -12.81
C LEU A 73 32.56 -11.45 -13.05
N THR A 74 33.55 -10.57 -13.10
CA THR A 74 34.95 -10.91 -13.30
C THR A 74 35.70 -10.78 -11.97
N GLU A 75 36.97 -11.14 -11.92
CA GLU A 75 37.79 -11.03 -10.70
C GLU A 75 37.78 -9.62 -10.10
N GLN A 76 37.63 -8.58 -10.93
CA GLN A 76 37.64 -7.18 -10.48
C GLN A 76 36.40 -6.81 -9.66
N ASN A 77 35.31 -7.57 -9.79
CA ASN A 77 34.05 -7.34 -9.09
C ASN A 77 34.06 -7.77 -7.63
N PHE A 78 35.13 -8.44 -7.19
CA PHE A 78 35.24 -9.00 -5.86
C PHE A 78 36.38 -8.35 -5.08
N ALA A 79 36.12 -8.03 -3.82
CA ALA A 79 37.13 -7.67 -2.85
C ALA A 79 36.82 -8.36 -1.53
N ALA A 80 37.83 -8.69 -0.74
CA ALA A 80 37.61 -9.22 0.61
C ALA A 80 38.33 -8.33 1.62
N VAL A 81 37.71 -8.12 2.78
CA VAL A 81 38.21 -7.22 3.82
C VAL A 81 38.06 -7.81 5.22
N TRP A 82 38.92 -7.38 6.14
CA TRP A 82 38.80 -7.62 7.56
C TRP A 82 38.13 -6.45 8.26
N LEU A 83 37.21 -6.75 9.17
CA LEU A 83 36.68 -5.79 10.14
C LEU A 83 37.40 -5.93 11.48
N ASP A 84 37.66 -4.78 12.13
CA ASP A 84 38.22 -4.71 13.48
C ASP A 84 37.17 -4.99 14.57
N ASP A 85 37.56 -4.83 15.84
CA ASP A 85 36.69 -5.00 17.02
C ASP A 85 35.58 -3.94 17.12
N LYS A 86 35.63 -2.91 16.27
CA LYS A 86 34.64 -1.83 16.14
C LYS A 86 33.88 -1.89 14.83
N GLY A 87 33.99 -2.98 14.06
CA GLY A 87 33.27 -3.17 12.80
C GLY A 87 33.78 -2.31 11.64
N LYS A 88 34.95 -1.67 11.78
CA LYS A 88 35.56 -0.83 10.74
C LYS A 88 36.56 -1.62 9.90
N ILE A 89 36.71 -1.22 8.64
CA ILE A 89 37.60 -1.90 7.70
C ILE A 89 39.05 -1.73 8.14
N PHE A 90 39.70 -2.82 8.54
CA PHE A 90 41.07 -2.83 9.04
C PHE A 90 42.11 -3.06 7.94
N GLU A 91 41.89 -4.06 7.09
CA GLU A 91 42.83 -4.49 6.05
C GLU A 91 42.11 -5.24 4.92
N SER A 92 42.66 -5.23 3.70
CA SER A 92 42.21 -6.07 2.59
C SER A 92 42.71 -7.50 2.71
N ILE A 93 41.92 -8.48 2.29
CA ILE A 93 42.28 -9.89 2.22
C ILE A 93 42.72 -10.23 0.79
N ASP A 94 43.90 -10.83 0.66
CA ASP A 94 44.40 -11.30 -0.63
C ASP A 94 43.53 -12.45 -1.17
N ILE A 95 42.86 -12.20 -2.30
CA ILE A 95 42.22 -13.22 -3.13
C ILE A 95 43.25 -13.70 -4.15
N THR A 96 43.72 -14.94 -3.97
CA THR A 96 44.82 -15.50 -4.78
C THR A 96 44.35 -16.24 -6.03
N ARG A 97 43.06 -16.59 -6.06
CA ARG A 97 42.39 -17.22 -7.20
C ARG A 97 40.91 -16.87 -7.15
N LEU A 98 40.34 -16.54 -8.31
CA LEU A 98 38.90 -16.45 -8.51
C LEU A 98 38.55 -17.13 -9.84
N GLU A 99 37.68 -18.14 -9.80
CA GLU A 99 37.26 -18.91 -10.98
C GLU A 99 35.75 -18.87 -11.12
N ALA A 100 35.27 -18.18 -12.16
CA ALA A 100 33.86 -18.20 -12.54
C ALA A 100 33.52 -19.54 -13.22
N LYS A 101 32.43 -20.18 -12.77
CA LYS A 101 31.92 -21.42 -13.37
C LYS A 101 30.96 -21.20 -14.53
N GLY A 102 30.48 -19.96 -14.69
CA GLY A 102 29.62 -19.55 -15.80
C GLY A 102 28.12 -19.75 -15.55
N ASP A 103 27.75 -20.20 -14.35
CA ASP A 103 26.39 -20.53 -13.89
C ASP A 103 25.98 -19.73 -12.64
N GLY A 104 26.65 -18.60 -12.37
CA GLY A 104 26.47 -17.79 -11.15
C GLY A 104 27.33 -18.24 -9.96
N ASN A 105 28.10 -19.33 -10.10
CA ASN A 105 29.00 -19.83 -9.06
C ASN A 105 30.45 -19.41 -9.28
N TYR A 106 31.15 -19.16 -8.18
CA TYR A 106 32.53 -18.71 -8.12
C TYR A 106 33.33 -19.55 -7.13
N ILE A 107 34.54 -19.96 -7.51
CA ILE A 107 35.51 -20.55 -6.58
C ILE A 107 36.57 -19.51 -6.24
N LEU A 108 36.73 -19.23 -4.95
CA LEU A 108 37.59 -18.18 -4.41
C LEU A 108 38.62 -18.75 -3.43
N ASP A 109 39.92 -18.58 -3.69
CA ASP A 109 40.97 -18.90 -2.70
C ASP A 109 41.40 -17.61 -1.99
N ALA A 110 40.96 -17.43 -0.75
CA ALA A 110 41.25 -16.24 0.05
C ALA A 110 42.23 -16.54 1.20
N GLY A 111 43.11 -15.58 1.49
CA GLY A 111 44.11 -15.63 2.57
C GLY A 111 43.53 -15.57 3.99
N THR A 112 42.40 -16.21 4.23
CA THR A 112 41.69 -16.22 5.51
C THR A 112 41.09 -17.60 5.79
N ARG A 113 40.85 -17.90 7.07
CA ARG A 113 40.00 -19.01 7.51
C ARG A 113 38.57 -18.53 7.65
N ALA A 114 37.61 -19.46 7.70
CA ALA A 114 36.22 -19.14 8.00
C ALA A 114 36.06 -18.29 9.28
N ARG A 115 35.51 -17.07 9.17
CA ARG A 115 35.26 -16.11 10.27
C ARG A 115 34.11 -15.15 9.95
N ILE A 116 33.47 -14.63 10.98
CA ILE A 116 32.37 -13.65 10.87
C ILE A 116 32.83 -12.22 10.53
N ASN A 117 34.10 -11.86 10.79
CA ASN A 117 34.65 -10.52 10.54
C ASN A 117 35.55 -10.44 9.29
N ALA A 118 35.65 -11.54 8.53
CA ALA A 118 36.15 -11.50 7.16
C ALA A 118 34.95 -11.38 6.23
N VAL A 119 34.95 -10.40 5.33
CA VAL A 119 33.78 -10.06 4.51
C VAL A 119 34.18 -10.13 3.05
N LEU A 120 33.35 -10.79 2.25
CA LEU A 120 33.41 -10.71 0.80
C LEU A 120 32.48 -9.59 0.34
N LEU A 121 33.02 -8.65 -0.43
CA LEU A 121 32.33 -7.53 -1.04
C LEU A 121 32.21 -7.78 -2.54
N VAL A 122 31.03 -7.56 -3.09
CA VAL A 122 30.74 -7.72 -4.52
C VAL A 122 30.07 -6.46 -5.04
N ASP A 123 30.70 -5.86 -6.04
CA ASP A 123 30.14 -4.77 -6.82
C ASP A 123 29.65 -5.33 -8.16
N LEU A 124 28.35 -5.21 -8.43
CA LEU A 124 27.75 -5.71 -9.68
C LEU A 124 28.17 -4.88 -10.90
N ASP A 125 28.62 -3.64 -10.68
CA ASP A 125 28.90 -2.64 -11.71
C ASP A 125 30.39 -2.44 -12.00
N GLY A 126 31.24 -2.75 -11.03
CA GLY A 126 32.62 -2.27 -11.07
C GLY A 126 33.54 -2.98 -10.11
N VAL A 127 34.41 -2.18 -9.48
CA VAL A 127 35.37 -2.66 -8.50
C VAL A 127 34.88 -2.17 -7.14
N PRO A 128 34.73 -3.05 -6.14
CA PRO A 128 34.34 -2.64 -4.80
C PRO A 128 35.22 -1.49 -4.26
N GLU A 129 34.63 -0.32 -4.07
CA GLU A 129 35.30 0.85 -3.49
C GLU A 129 35.10 0.88 -1.97
N TYR A 130 36.18 0.93 -1.21
CA TYR A 130 36.13 1.00 0.25
C TYR A 130 37.33 1.77 0.83
N THR A 131 37.18 2.25 2.07
CA THR A 131 38.21 3.04 2.76
C THR A 131 38.61 2.39 4.08
N LEU A 132 39.91 2.22 4.31
CA LEU A 132 40.42 1.70 5.58
C LEU A 132 40.12 2.67 6.74
N GLY A 133 39.67 2.13 7.86
CA GLY A 133 39.27 2.87 9.06
C GLY A 133 37.82 3.39 9.04
N GLU A 134 37.09 3.16 7.96
CA GLU A 134 35.67 3.51 7.83
C GLU A 134 34.77 2.27 7.96
N SER A 135 33.46 2.48 8.10
CA SER A 135 32.45 1.42 8.04
C SER A 135 32.39 0.77 6.66
N LEU A 136 31.72 -0.39 6.57
CA LEU A 136 31.38 -0.97 5.27
C LEU A 136 30.58 0.04 4.41
N PRO A 137 30.90 0.17 3.11
CA PRO A 137 30.18 1.08 2.22
C PRO A 137 28.78 0.54 1.88
N THR A 138 27.88 1.46 1.50
CA THR A 138 26.58 1.11 0.91
C THR A 138 26.73 0.70 -0.57
N GLY A 139 25.69 0.11 -1.15
CA GLY A 139 25.67 -0.20 -2.59
C GLY A 139 26.49 -1.41 -3.03
N LEU A 140 27.02 -2.19 -2.09
CA LEU A 140 27.71 -3.45 -2.35
C LEU A 140 26.93 -4.64 -1.79
N LEU A 141 26.92 -5.76 -2.52
CA LEU A 141 26.51 -7.03 -1.94
C LEU A 141 27.61 -7.55 -1.03
N MET A 142 27.23 -8.22 0.06
CA MET A 142 28.20 -8.68 1.05
C MET A 142 27.75 -9.93 1.80
N THR A 143 28.73 -10.75 2.17
CA THR A 143 28.53 -11.89 3.08
C THR A 143 29.77 -12.07 3.95
N PRO A 144 29.62 -12.51 5.20
CA PRO A 144 30.78 -12.98 5.96
C PRO A 144 31.35 -14.25 5.32
N LEU A 145 32.68 -14.34 5.26
CA LEU A 145 33.42 -15.55 4.90
C LEU A 145 33.41 -16.56 6.05
N ALA A 146 32.21 -16.94 6.52
CA ALA A 146 32.01 -17.73 7.73
C ALA A 146 31.84 -19.24 7.48
N ALA A 147 31.70 -19.67 6.22
CA ALA A 147 31.62 -21.07 5.80
C ALA A 147 32.30 -21.26 4.44
N GLU A 148 32.68 -22.49 4.08
CA GLU A 148 33.30 -22.80 2.78
C GLU A 148 32.32 -22.71 1.60
N ARG A 149 31.01 -22.75 1.88
CA ARG A 149 29.93 -22.54 0.90
C ARG A 149 29.07 -21.38 1.37
N LEU A 150 28.86 -20.40 0.50
CA LEU A 150 28.20 -19.14 0.83
C LEU A 150 27.27 -18.76 -0.32
N ALA A 151 26.06 -18.29 0.01
CA ALA A 151 25.26 -17.52 -0.92
C ALA A 151 25.37 -16.04 -0.58
N ILE A 152 25.47 -15.22 -1.61
CA ILE A 152 25.31 -13.78 -1.52
C ILE A 152 23.96 -13.47 -2.16
N SER A 153 23.01 -13.09 -1.33
CA SER A 153 21.71 -12.58 -1.75
C SER A 153 21.50 -11.16 -1.23
N LEU A 154 20.42 -10.52 -1.65
CA LEU A 154 20.09 -9.17 -1.18
C LEU A 154 19.82 -9.18 0.34
N GLU A 155 19.05 -10.15 0.84
CA GLU A 155 18.67 -10.24 2.25
C GLU A 155 19.86 -10.58 3.15
N SER A 156 20.77 -11.46 2.70
CA SER A 156 22.01 -11.75 3.44
C SER A 156 22.90 -10.51 3.53
N SER A 157 22.95 -9.73 2.45
CA SER A 157 23.73 -8.49 2.35
C SER A 157 23.15 -7.40 3.24
N LEU A 158 21.84 -7.16 3.21
CA LEU A 158 21.15 -6.20 4.07
C LEU A 158 21.33 -6.54 5.55
N THR A 159 21.18 -7.82 5.90
CA THR A 159 21.38 -8.31 7.27
C THR A 159 22.80 -8.07 7.76
N TYR A 160 23.79 -8.45 6.97
CA TYR A 160 25.19 -8.33 7.37
C TYR A 160 25.65 -6.87 7.40
N PHE A 161 25.18 -6.05 6.45
CA PHE A 161 25.43 -4.61 6.46
C PHE A 161 24.88 -3.97 7.74
N ALA A 162 23.62 -4.23 8.07
CA ALA A 162 23.01 -3.68 9.27
C ALA A 162 23.70 -4.19 10.55
N LEU A 163 24.19 -5.45 10.58
CA LEU A 163 24.99 -5.99 11.68
C LEU A 163 26.28 -5.19 11.83
N ALA A 164 27.01 -4.95 10.74
CA ALA A 164 28.24 -4.17 10.76
C ALA A 164 27.99 -2.72 11.22
N GLN A 165 26.91 -2.07 10.76
CA GLN A 165 26.53 -0.73 11.23
C GLN A 165 26.25 -0.70 12.73
N ARG A 166 25.54 -1.71 13.24
CA ARG A 166 25.30 -1.85 14.68
C ARG A 166 26.62 -2.00 15.45
N VAL A 167 27.53 -2.86 14.99
CA VAL A 167 28.84 -3.04 15.63
C VAL A 167 29.64 -1.74 15.67
N VAL A 168 29.55 -0.93 14.61
CA VAL A 168 30.15 0.41 14.56
C VAL A 168 29.50 1.35 15.58
N ALA A 169 28.17 1.35 15.68
CA ALA A 169 27.42 2.18 16.62
C ALA A 169 27.69 1.82 18.09
N ASP A 170 27.76 0.52 18.38
CA ASP A 170 28.03 -0.04 19.71
C ASP A 170 29.53 -0.01 20.08
N GLU A 171 30.42 0.26 19.10
CA GLU A 171 31.88 0.04 19.17
C GLU A 171 32.24 -1.36 19.71
N SER A 172 31.43 -2.38 19.39
CA SER A 172 31.52 -3.73 19.96
C SER A 172 30.74 -4.75 19.14
N TRP A 173 31.26 -5.98 19.04
CA TRP A 173 30.56 -7.13 18.42
C TRP A 173 29.40 -7.67 19.27
N GLY A 174 29.20 -7.14 20.48
CA GLY A 174 28.09 -7.47 21.37
C GLY A 174 27.97 -8.98 21.61
N VAL A 175 26.84 -9.58 21.20
CA VAL A 175 26.57 -11.02 21.38
C VAL A 175 27.52 -11.92 20.60
N PHE A 176 28.23 -11.38 19.60
CA PHE A 176 29.20 -12.09 18.79
C PHE A 176 30.66 -11.89 19.23
N THR A 177 30.93 -11.15 20.32
CA THR A 177 32.30 -10.86 20.78
C THR A 177 33.12 -12.14 21.03
N ASP A 178 32.54 -13.17 21.67
CA ASP A 178 33.24 -14.43 21.91
C ASP A 178 33.57 -15.17 20.60
N VAL A 179 32.70 -15.07 19.59
CA VAL A 179 32.88 -15.67 18.27
C VAL A 179 33.97 -14.91 17.50
N PHE A 180 33.97 -13.58 17.57
CA PHE A 180 34.98 -12.70 17.01
C PHE A 180 36.37 -13.00 17.59
N GLU A 181 36.49 -13.04 18.93
CA GLU A 181 37.76 -13.25 19.63
C GLU A 181 38.31 -14.68 19.43
N SER A 182 37.46 -15.71 19.56
CA SER A 182 37.90 -17.10 19.47
C SER A 182 38.12 -17.56 18.03
N GLY A 183 37.24 -17.14 17.11
CA GLY A 183 37.15 -17.64 15.73
C GLY A 183 37.09 -19.17 15.65
N ALA A 184 36.46 -19.82 16.64
CA ALA A 184 36.29 -21.27 16.66
C ALA A 184 35.26 -21.69 15.60
N GLN A 185 35.59 -22.67 14.74
CA GLN A 185 34.75 -23.04 13.60
C GLN A 185 33.29 -23.37 13.98
N GLY A 186 33.07 -24.11 15.08
CA GLY A 186 31.71 -24.41 15.54
C GLY A 186 30.92 -23.18 16.00
N ALA A 187 31.61 -22.21 16.64
CA ALA A 187 30.98 -20.97 17.07
C ALA A 187 30.69 -20.03 15.88
N VAL A 188 31.59 -20.01 14.89
CA VAL A 188 31.40 -19.27 13.63
C VAL A 188 30.20 -19.83 12.84
N ALA A 189 30.05 -21.17 12.80
CA ALA A 189 28.91 -21.81 12.14
C ALA A 189 27.57 -21.46 12.81
N LEU A 190 27.51 -21.48 14.15
CA LEU A 190 26.30 -21.07 14.88
C LEU A 190 25.97 -19.58 14.67
N ALA A 191 26.99 -18.71 14.69
CA ALA A 191 26.76 -17.29 14.43
C ALA A 191 26.26 -17.04 12.99
N LEU A 192 26.75 -17.80 12.01
CA LEU A 192 26.23 -17.74 10.65
C LEU A 192 24.77 -18.22 10.57
N GLU A 193 24.41 -19.27 11.30
CA GLU A 193 23.02 -19.75 11.40
C GLU A 193 22.10 -18.64 11.93
N ASP A 194 22.52 -17.93 12.97
CA ASP A 194 21.77 -16.81 13.53
C ASP A 194 21.62 -15.65 12.52
N ILE A 195 22.70 -15.26 11.84
CA ILE A 195 22.66 -14.24 10.78
C ILE A 195 21.68 -14.67 9.66
N ASN A 196 21.69 -15.95 9.28
CA ASN A 196 20.83 -16.47 8.23
C ASN A 196 19.36 -16.49 8.63
N LYS A 197 19.04 -16.77 9.90
CA LYS A 197 17.67 -16.66 10.42
C LYS A 197 17.16 -15.23 10.30
N ILE A 198 17.98 -14.24 10.65
CA ILE A 198 17.62 -12.81 10.49
C ILE A 198 17.43 -12.45 9.01
N ALA A 199 18.26 -12.98 8.11
CA ALA A 199 18.12 -12.76 6.67
C ALA A 199 16.81 -13.32 6.11
N ILE A 200 16.41 -14.52 6.53
CA ILE A 200 15.13 -15.12 6.17
C ILE A 200 13.96 -14.27 6.69
N ASP A 201 14.05 -13.80 7.94
CA ASP A 201 13.06 -12.89 8.52
C ASP A 201 12.94 -11.58 7.74
N ILE A 202 14.07 -11.00 7.32
CA ILE A 202 14.10 -9.78 6.50
C ILE A 202 13.48 -10.05 5.13
N ARG A 203 13.82 -11.16 4.47
CA ARG A 203 13.20 -11.56 3.20
C ARG A 203 11.68 -11.61 3.35
N ASP A 204 11.19 -12.34 4.34
CA ASP A 204 9.76 -12.59 4.53
C ASP A 204 8.97 -11.33 4.93
N THR A 205 9.63 -10.31 5.51
CA THR A 205 8.95 -9.09 6.00
C THR A 205 9.16 -7.84 5.16
N LEU A 206 10.35 -7.66 4.62
CA LEU A 206 10.72 -6.46 3.88
C LEU A 206 10.41 -6.62 2.40
N PHE A 207 10.75 -7.76 1.78
CA PHE A 207 10.74 -7.90 0.32
C PHE A 207 9.33 -7.83 -0.29
N PRO A 208 8.26 -8.30 0.38
CA PRO A 208 6.88 -8.06 -0.09
C PRO A 208 6.49 -6.58 -0.14
N LYS A 209 7.25 -5.69 0.51
CA LYS A 209 6.95 -4.25 0.64
C LYS A 209 7.82 -3.36 -0.24
N ILE A 210 8.85 -3.91 -0.88
CA ILE A 210 9.81 -3.16 -1.70
C ILE A 210 9.84 -3.69 -3.14
N GLY A 211 9.87 -2.77 -4.09
CA GLY A 211 10.16 -3.07 -5.48
C GLY A 211 11.64 -2.83 -5.77
N ILE A 212 12.30 -3.86 -6.28
CA ILE A 212 13.74 -3.82 -6.64
C ILE A 212 13.97 -3.30 -8.05
N GLN A 213 12.96 -3.36 -8.92
CA GLN A 213 13.09 -3.02 -10.33
C GLN A 213 13.34 -1.52 -10.52
N GLY A 214 14.37 -1.16 -11.29
CA GLY A 214 14.67 0.24 -11.57
C GLY A 214 15.51 0.95 -10.50
N LEU A 215 15.83 0.29 -9.38
CA LEU A 215 16.67 0.84 -8.31
C LEU A 215 18.10 0.32 -8.39
N THR A 216 19.08 1.16 -8.03
CA THR A 216 20.41 0.66 -7.65
C THR A 216 20.36 0.08 -6.24
N LEU A 217 21.32 -0.77 -5.88
CA LEU A 217 21.42 -1.29 -4.51
C LEU A 217 21.58 -0.16 -3.48
N ASN A 218 22.27 0.92 -3.85
CA ASN A 218 22.40 2.09 -2.99
C ASN A 218 21.06 2.83 -2.80
N ASP A 219 20.26 2.98 -3.85
CA ASP A 219 18.92 3.57 -3.75
C ASP A 219 18.03 2.72 -2.84
N LEU A 220 18.07 1.40 -3.00
CA LEU A 220 17.31 0.48 -2.17
C LEU A 220 17.70 0.57 -0.68
N MET A 221 19.01 0.56 -0.37
CA MET A 221 19.51 0.71 1.00
C MET A 221 19.23 2.10 1.59
N SER A 222 18.86 3.09 0.77
CA SER A 222 18.47 4.42 1.22
C SER A 222 16.99 4.55 1.57
N LEU A 223 16.15 3.56 1.21
CA LEU A 223 14.73 3.57 1.56
C LEU A 223 14.56 3.48 3.08
N THR A 224 13.68 4.32 3.62
CA THR A 224 13.43 4.38 5.07
C THR A 224 12.91 3.04 5.58
N ILE A 225 12.02 2.37 4.85
CA ILE A 225 11.50 1.05 5.25
C ILE A 225 12.62 -0.01 5.35
N VAL A 226 13.61 0.03 4.46
CA VAL A 226 14.74 -0.93 4.46
C VAL A 226 15.60 -0.70 5.69
N GLN A 227 15.94 0.55 6.00
CA GLN A 227 16.75 0.90 7.16
C GLN A 227 16.03 0.53 8.46
N THR A 228 14.80 0.99 8.64
CA THR A 228 14.04 0.76 9.88
C THR A 228 13.80 -0.73 10.16
N MET A 229 13.45 -1.53 9.14
CA MET A 229 13.20 -2.96 9.34
C MET A 229 14.48 -3.75 9.63
N THR A 230 15.58 -3.46 8.94
CA THR A 230 16.85 -4.17 9.14
C THR A 230 17.50 -3.82 10.48
N GLU A 231 17.50 -2.54 10.85
CA GLU A 231 17.98 -2.07 12.16
C GLU A 231 17.12 -2.65 13.30
N GLY A 232 15.79 -2.56 13.18
CA GLY A 232 14.85 -3.08 14.18
C GLY A 232 15.01 -4.57 14.41
N ARG A 233 15.23 -5.37 13.35
CA ARG A 233 15.49 -6.82 13.47
C ARG A 233 16.74 -7.14 14.26
N LEU A 234 17.82 -6.42 14.01
CA LEU A 234 19.04 -6.61 14.75
C LEU A 234 18.88 -6.18 16.21
N GLU A 235 18.15 -5.09 16.46
CA GLU A 235 17.84 -4.64 17.81
C GLU A 235 17.05 -5.64 18.62
N ARG A 236 16.01 -6.23 18.02
CA ARG A 236 15.30 -7.33 18.64
C ARG A 236 16.21 -8.52 18.90
N PHE A 237 16.96 -8.98 17.90
CA PHE A 237 17.84 -10.15 18.05
C PHE A 237 18.86 -9.98 19.18
N PHE A 238 19.60 -8.86 19.21
CA PHE A 238 20.60 -8.61 20.26
C PHE A 238 19.95 -8.53 21.64
N THR A 239 18.76 -7.92 21.73
CA THR A 239 18.03 -7.82 23.01
C THR A 239 17.59 -9.20 23.50
N GLU A 240 17.01 -10.03 22.63
CA GLU A 240 16.58 -11.40 22.95
C GLU A 240 17.76 -12.30 23.35
N GLN A 241 18.90 -12.19 22.66
CA GLN A 241 20.10 -12.97 23.01
C GLN A 241 20.68 -12.57 24.37
N SER A 242 20.53 -11.30 24.77
CA SER A 242 20.94 -10.81 26.09
C SER A 242 19.94 -11.10 27.22
N ALA A 243 18.78 -11.71 26.91
CA ALA A 243 17.71 -11.96 27.87
C ALA A 243 18.13 -12.93 28.99
N VAL A 244 17.56 -12.73 30.17
CA VAL A 244 17.85 -13.54 31.37
C VAL A 244 16.83 -14.66 31.53
N ALA A 245 17.22 -15.79 32.13
CA ALA A 245 16.29 -16.89 32.39
C ALA A 245 15.08 -16.42 33.22
N ALA A 246 13.88 -16.75 32.75
CA ALA A 246 12.62 -16.34 33.36
C ALA A 246 11.95 -17.47 34.16
N ASN A 247 10.95 -17.11 34.96
CA ASN A 247 10.10 -18.08 35.63
C ASN A 247 8.92 -18.47 34.72
N VAL A 248 9.02 -19.61 34.04
CA VAL A 248 8.01 -20.06 33.06
C VAL A 248 6.63 -20.24 33.70
N LEU A 249 6.57 -20.87 34.89
CA LEU A 249 5.32 -21.03 35.62
C LEU A 249 4.68 -19.67 35.98
N ALA A 250 5.47 -18.68 36.38
CA ALA A 250 4.96 -17.34 36.66
C ALA A 250 4.41 -16.67 35.40
N ILE A 251 5.13 -16.75 34.28
CA ILE A 251 4.66 -16.21 32.99
C ILE A 251 3.34 -16.85 32.57
N LEU A 252 3.23 -18.19 32.65
CA LEU A 252 2.00 -18.90 32.31
C LEU A 252 0.85 -18.55 33.28
N ASN A 253 1.12 -18.39 34.58
CA ASN A 253 0.10 -17.99 35.55
C ASN A 253 -0.40 -16.56 35.35
N ASP A 254 0.51 -15.64 35.02
CA ASP A 254 0.18 -14.22 34.79
C ASP A 254 -0.42 -13.99 33.39
N GLY A 255 -0.13 -14.90 32.46
CA GLY A 255 -0.47 -14.81 31.05
C GLY A 255 0.60 -14.10 30.22
N TYR A 256 0.79 -14.55 28.99
CA TYR A 256 1.60 -13.85 27.99
C TYR A 256 0.80 -13.63 26.71
N TRP A 257 1.29 -12.72 25.87
CA TRP A 257 0.65 -12.33 24.62
C TRP A 257 1.55 -12.57 23.43
N GLU A 258 0.99 -13.16 22.38
CA GLU A 258 1.59 -13.23 21.05
C GLU A 258 0.80 -12.29 20.14
N ILE A 259 1.50 -11.50 19.33
CA ILE A 259 0.87 -10.57 18.39
C ILE A 259 1.23 -11.05 17.00
N SER A 260 0.21 -11.21 16.16
CA SER A 260 0.36 -11.56 14.76
C SER A 260 -0.51 -10.64 13.88
N ALA A 261 -0.28 -10.68 12.58
CA ALA A 261 -0.90 -9.82 11.61
C ALA A 261 -0.89 -10.50 10.24
N SER A 262 -1.98 -10.32 9.51
CA SER A 262 -2.15 -10.85 8.16
C SER A 262 -2.62 -9.75 7.22
N GLU A 263 -2.32 -9.89 5.92
CA GLU A 263 -2.87 -9.05 4.87
C GLU A 263 -3.51 -9.87 3.76
N GLY A 264 -4.52 -9.30 3.10
CA GLY A 264 -5.10 -9.83 1.88
C GLY A 264 -6.19 -8.92 1.33
N ASN A 265 -6.93 -9.42 0.34
CA ASN A 265 -8.03 -8.67 -0.27
C ASN A 265 -9.22 -8.39 0.67
N GLN A 266 -9.26 -9.02 1.84
CA GLN A 266 -10.23 -8.70 2.89
C GLN A 266 -9.77 -7.56 3.81
N GLY A 267 -8.56 -7.04 3.60
CA GLY A 267 -7.90 -6.05 4.43
C GLY A 267 -6.76 -6.64 5.25
N LYS A 268 -6.28 -5.83 6.19
CA LYS A 268 -5.30 -6.26 7.19
C LYS A 268 -6.04 -6.63 8.46
N ALA A 269 -5.58 -7.69 9.09
CA ALA A 269 -6.04 -8.09 10.42
C ALA A 269 -4.83 -8.17 11.33
N ILE A 270 -4.99 -7.71 12.58
CA ILE A 270 -4.01 -7.95 13.63
C ILE A 270 -4.69 -8.83 14.64
N PHE A 271 -4.01 -9.90 15.02
CA PHE A 271 -4.45 -10.82 16.04
C PHE A 271 -3.55 -10.69 17.25
N ALA A 272 -4.14 -10.89 18.40
CA ALA A 272 -3.40 -10.98 19.64
C ALA A 272 -3.95 -12.16 20.42
N ASP A 273 -3.09 -13.10 20.75
CA ASP A 273 -3.46 -14.31 21.45
C ASP A 273 -2.87 -14.24 22.85
N THR A 274 -3.69 -14.50 23.86
CA THR A 274 -3.19 -14.65 25.23
C THR A 274 -3.23 -16.10 25.64
N THR A 275 -2.11 -16.59 26.17
CA THR A 275 -2.03 -17.91 26.77
C THR A 275 -1.79 -17.79 28.26
N SER A 276 -2.63 -18.45 29.05
CA SER A 276 -2.52 -18.52 30.51
C SER A 276 -2.83 -19.90 31.06
N TYR A 277 -2.35 -20.19 32.26
CA TYR A 277 -2.54 -21.46 32.95
C TYR A 277 -2.75 -21.23 34.44
N ASP A 278 -3.89 -21.68 34.97
CA ASP A 278 -4.25 -21.45 36.38
C ASP A 278 -3.76 -22.55 37.34
N GLY A 279 -3.00 -23.52 36.83
CA GLY A 279 -2.59 -24.72 37.56
C GLY A 279 -3.46 -25.96 37.30
N ASN A 280 -4.58 -25.83 36.59
CA ASN A 280 -5.45 -26.93 36.18
C ASN A 280 -5.92 -26.85 34.72
N GLU A 281 -6.13 -25.65 34.19
CA GLU A 281 -6.67 -25.41 32.86
C GLU A 281 -5.81 -24.40 32.11
N THR A 282 -5.49 -24.72 30.85
CA THR A 282 -4.91 -23.75 29.92
C THR A 282 -6.04 -23.01 29.23
N THR A 283 -5.94 -21.68 29.26
CA THR A 283 -6.84 -20.79 28.53
C THR A 283 -6.05 -20.07 27.47
N ILE A 284 -6.48 -20.21 26.21
CA ILE A 284 -5.97 -19.41 25.09
C ILE A 284 -7.13 -18.55 24.60
N SER A 285 -7.00 -17.23 24.65
CA SER A 285 -8.02 -16.32 24.12
C SER A 285 -7.45 -15.57 22.93
N GLU A 286 -8.14 -15.67 21.80
CA GLU A 286 -7.77 -15.03 20.55
C GLU A 286 -8.57 -13.75 20.39
N PHE A 287 -7.85 -12.67 20.10
CA PHE A 287 -8.44 -11.37 19.86
C PHE A 287 -8.14 -10.96 18.42
N SER A 288 -9.14 -10.46 17.71
CA SER A 288 -8.91 -9.74 16.48
C SER A 288 -9.02 -8.24 16.74
N TRP A 289 -8.21 -7.51 16.01
CA TRP A 289 -8.43 -6.11 15.76
C TRP A 289 -9.07 -5.97 14.38
N ASP A 290 -10.35 -5.59 14.39
CA ASP A 290 -11.06 -5.22 13.17
C ASP A 290 -10.94 -3.72 12.94
N LYS A 291 -10.60 -3.35 11.70
CA LYS A 291 -10.56 -1.96 11.26
C LYS A 291 -11.98 -1.46 11.01
N SER A 292 -12.52 -0.62 11.89
CA SER A 292 -13.83 0.03 11.70
C SER A 292 -13.70 1.51 11.39
N GLY A 293 -13.49 1.86 10.12
CA GLY A 293 -13.60 3.24 9.62
C GLY A 293 -12.82 4.28 10.43
N SER A 294 -13.53 5.28 10.95
CA SER A 294 -12.99 6.41 11.74
C SER A 294 -13.00 6.19 13.25
N GLU A 295 -13.44 5.03 13.75
CA GLU A 295 -13.47 4.75 15.19
C GLU A 295 -12.17 4.09 15.65
N ASP A 296 -11.79 4.38 16.89
CA ASP A 296 -10.58 3.84 17.52
C ASP A 296 -10.54 2.31 17.46
N ILE A 297 -9.30 1.83 17.33
CA ILE A 297 -8.89 0.43 17.33
C ILE A 297 -9.38 -0.26 18.61
N THR A 298 -10.26 -1.26 18.49
CA THR A 298 -10.68 -2.09 19.64
C THR A 298 -10.36 -3.56 19.40
N LEU A 299 -9.77 -4.20 20.41
CA LEU A 299 -9.57 -5.64 20.44
C LEU A 299 -10.87 -6.33 20.83
N THR A 300 -11.35 -7.20 19.94
CA THR A 300 -12.52 -8.03 20.19
C THR A 300 -12.09 -9.48 20.35
N GLU A 301 -12.53 -10.12 21.44
CA GLU A 301 -12.32 -11.55 21.63
C GLU A 301 -13.14 -12.32 20.58
N VAL A 302 -12.45 -13.09 19.74
CA VAL A 302 -13.06 -13.89 18.65
C VAL A 302 -13.37 -15.29 19.14
N PHE A 303 -12.44 -15.87 19.90
CA PHE A 303 -12.50 -17.24 20.35
C PHE A 303 -11.73 -17.42 21.65
N THR A 304 -12.20 -18.35 22.49
CA THR A 304 -11.46 -18.78 23.66
C THR A 304 -11.44 -20.31 23.74
N TYR A 305 -10.24 -20.86 23.75
CA TYR A 305 -9.95 -22.25 24.04
C TYR A 305 -9.77 -22.46 25.54
N PHE A 306 -10.46 -23.47 26.06
CA PHE A 306 -10.37 -23.99 27.41
C PHE A 306 -9.98 -25.47 27.33
N SER A 307 -8.81 -25.84 27.85
CA SER A 307 -8.26 -27.19 27.66
C SER A 307 -9.13 -28.33 28.21
N ASN A 308 -10.06 -28.06 29.13
CA ASN A 308 -10.94 -29.09 29.69
C ASN A 308 -12.35 -29.13 29.08
N SER A 309 -12.76 -28.11 28.31
CA SER A 309 -14.16 -27.97 27.90
C SER A 309 -14.39 -27.59 26.44
N THR A 310 -13.39 -27.07 25.73
CA THR A 310 -13.51 -26.78 24.30
C THR A 310 -13.54 -28.08 23.50
N SER A 311 -14.41 -28.11 22.48
CA SER A 311 -14.56 -29.23 21.56
C SER A 311 -14.26 -28.79 20.14
N PHE A 312 -13.48 -29.58 19.41
CA PHE A 312 -13.08 -29.31 18.03
C PHE A 312 -13.78 -30.22 17.02
N GLY A 313 -14.03 -29.68 15.83
CA GLY A 313 -14.46 -30.38 14.63
C GLY A 313 -13.28 -30.76 13.71
N SER A 314 -13.58 -31.39 12.57
CA SER A 314 -12.57 -31.71 11.56
C SER A 314 -12.00 -30.46 10.87
N ASP A 315 -12.80 -29.40 10.79
CA ASP A 315 -12.44 -28.17 10.07
C ASP A 315 -11.44 -27.32 10.85
N ASP A 316 -11.21 -27.64 12.13
CA ASP A 316 -10.24 -26.98 13.01
C ASP A 316 -8.82 -27.58 12.89
N ILE A 317 -8.64 -28.65 12.09
CA ILE A 317 -7.35 -29.32 11.92
C ILE A 317 -6.45 -28.46 11.03
N ARG A 318 -5.27 -28.10 11.53
CA ARG A 318 -4.28 -27.28 10.81
C ARG A 318 -3.15 -28.11 10.22
N SER A 319 -2.70 -29.09 10.99
CA SER A 319 -1.62 -30.00 10.62
C SER A 319 -1.92 -31.40 11.12
N GLN A 320 -1.07 -32.37 10.78
CA GLN A 320 -1.18 -33.75 11.23
C GLN A 320 0.16 -34.21 11.79
N VAL A 321 0.11 -34.98 12.88
CA VAL A 321 1.29 -35.61 13.47
C VAL A 321 1.21 -37.12 13.34
N LEU A 322 2.34 -37.76 13.03
CA LEU A 322 2.42 -39.21 12.96
C LEU A 322 2.60 -39.80 14.37
N THR A 323 1.57 -40.46 14.88
CA THR A 323 1.61 -41.19 16.15
C THR A 323 1.72 -42.69 15.94
N ASN A 324 1.79 -43.46 17.04
CA ASN A 324 1.69 -44.92 17.00
C ASN A 324 0.32 -45.44 16.49
N GLN A 325 -0.71 -44.60 16.48
CA GLN A 325 -2.06 -44.93 15.99
C GLN A 325 -2.28 -44.50 14.53
N GLY A 326 -1.30 -43.84 13.92
CA GLY A 326 -1.38 -43.25 12.58
C GLY A 326 -1.35 -41.73 12.62
N TRP A 327 -1.78 -41.10 11.53
CA TRP A 327 -1.91 -39.65 11.44
C TRP A 327 -3.05 -39.16 12.32
N LEU A 328 -2.75 -38.20 13.19
CA LEU A 328 -3.71 -37.50 14.02
C LEU A 328 -3.71 -36.02 13.62
N GLY A 329 -4.88 -35.44 13.40
CA GLY A 329 -5.00 -33.99 13.18
C GLY A 329 -4.70 -33.20 14.44
N LEU A 330 -3.89 -32.16 14.32
CA LEU A 330 -3.57 -31.19 15.36
C LEU A 330 -4.46 -29.97 15.21
N PHE A 331 -4.88 -29.41 16.34
CA PHE A 331 -5.67 -28.18 16.39
C PHE A 331 -4.80 -26.92 16.60
N ASP A 332 -3.50 -27.11 16.86
CA ASP A 332 -2.51 -26.08 17.19
C ASP A 332 -2.86 -25.28 18.47
N TYR A 333 -3.61 -25.89 19.38
CA TYR A 333 -3.91 -25.35 20.71
C TYR A 333 -3.19 -26.14 21.79
N LEU A 334 -2.11 -25.57 22.32
CA LEU A 334 -1.29 -26.23 23.33
C LEU A 334 -1.93 -26.13 24.72
N LYS A 335 -2.03 -27.27 25.42
CA LYS A 335 -2.37 -27.34 26.85
C LYS A 335 -1.13 -27.64 27.69
N VAL A 336 -1.07 -27.06 28.88
CA VAL A 336 -0.02 -27.29 29.87
C VAL A 336 -0.32 -28.59 30.62
N GLU A 337 0.55 -29.59 30.46
CA GLU A 337 0.48 -30.83 31.24
C GLU A 337 1.14 -30.68 32.61
N PHE A 338 2.25 -29.93 32.65
CA PHE A 338 2.99 -29.65 33.87
C PHE A 338 3.91 -28.44 33.68
N ALA A 339 4.05 -27.59 34.71
CA ALA A 339 4.95 -26.45 34.67
C ALA A 339 5.75 -26.30 35.98
N THR A 340 7.00 -25.86 35.83
CA THR A 340 7.91 -25.48 36.91
C THR A 340 8.42 -24.07 36.67
N ASP A 341 9.18 -23.55 37.64
CA ASP A 341 9.87 -22.26 37.49
C ASP A 341 10.82 -22.21 36.29
N LYS A 342 11.25 -23.34 35.71
CA LYS A 342 12.23 -23.35 34.61
C LYS A 342 11.67 -23.82 33.28
N THR A 343 10.77 -24.80 33.33
CA THR A 343 10.28 -25.50 32.14
C THR A 343 8.80 -25.80 32.29
N ALA A 344 8.06 -25.74 31.18
CA ALA A 344 6.71 -26.30 31.06
C ALA A 344 6.67 -27.40 30.00
N LEU A 345 5.85 -28.42 30.22
CA LEU A 345 5.52 -29.44 29.23
C LEU A 345 4.14 -29.10 28.66
N LEU A 346 4.09 -28.92 27.35
CA LEU A 346 2.89 -28.62 26.60
C LEU A 346 2.58 -29.77 25.63
N THR A 347 1.30 -29.97 25.32
CA THR A 347 0.87 -30.90 24.26
C THR A 347 -0.34 -30.33 23.53
N ASP A 348 -0.52 -30.68 22.26
CA ASP A 348 -1.69 -30.23 21.51
C ASP A 348 -3.00 -30.77 22.11
N ALA A 349 -4.10 -30.04 21.94
CA ALA A 349 -5.41 -30.42 22.43
C ALA A 349 -5.89 -31.78 21.88
N ALA A 350 -5.49 -32.16 20.66
CA ALA A 350 -5.81 -33.44 20.06
C ALA A 350 -5.01 -34.60 20.68
N LEU A 351 -3.86 -34.31 21.28
CA LEU A 351 -2.92 -35.30 21.78
C LEU A 351 -3.19 -35.67 23.25
N ASN A 352 -2.90 -36.93 23.56
CA ASN A 352 -2.86 -37.44 24.92
C ASN A 352 -1.41 -37.64 25.36
N ILE A 353 -1.17 -37.65 26.68
CA ILE A 353 0.17 -37.87 27.25
C ILE A 353 0.86 -39.16 26.77
N ASN A 354 0.09 -40.16 26.33
CA ASN A 354 0.63 -41.43 25.81
C ASN A 354 1.13 -41.35 24.37
N ASP A 355 0.84 -40.26 23.64
CA ASP A 355 1.32 -40.04 22.28
C ASP A 355 2.78 -39.56 22.27
N GLU A 356 3.32 -39.15 23.44
CA GLU A 356 4.72 -38.77 23.66
C GLU A 356 5.27 -37.76 22.63
N SER A 357 4.37 -36.92 22.09
CA SER A 357 4.63 -35.92 21.04
C SER A 357 4.50 -34.49 21.59
N GLY A 358 4.78 -34.31 22.89
CA GLY A 358 4.73 -33.01 23.55
C GLY A 358 5.96 -32.13 23.27
N VAL A 359 5.89 -30.88 23.72
CA VAL A 359 6.97 -29.89 23.61
C VAL A 359 7.33 -29.34 25.00
N THR A 360 8.62 -29.25 25.28
CA THR A 360 9.13 -28.59 26.49
C THR A 360 9.38 -27.12 26.17
N LEU A 361 8.78 -26.21 26.93
CA LEU A 361 8.93 -24.76 26.84
C LEU A 361 9.88 -24.24 27.94
N GLU A 362 10.85 -23.42 27.55
CA GLU A 362 11.69 -22.58 28.40
C GLU A 362 11.45 -21.12 28.03
N ALA A 363 11.65 -20.18 28.97
CA ALA A 363 11.51 -18.75 28.68
C ALA A 363 12.69 -17.95 29.23
N LYS A 364 13.07 -16.94 28.46
CA LYS A 364 13.87 -15.81 28.93
C LYS A 364 13.02 -14.55 28.93
N VAL A 365 13.41 -13.58 29.74
CA VAL A 365 12.74 -12.28 29.86
C VAL A 365 13.77 -11.16 29.67
N TYR A 366 13.33 -10.10 29.01
CA TYR A 366 14.11 -8.89 28.80
C TYR A 366 13.22 -7.65 29.00
N SER A 367 13.82 -6.59 29.52
CA SER A 367 13.14 -5.31 29.70
C SER A 367 12.98 -4.62 28.35
N LEU A 368 11.76 -4.17 28.05
CA LEU A 368 11.48 -3.33 26.89
C LEU A 368 11.58 -1.84 27.19
N SER A 369 11.58 -1.45 28.48
CA SER A 369 11.66 -0.05 28.89
C SER A 369 12.74 0.75 28.15
N GLY A 370 12.33 1.82 27.47
CA GLY A 370 13.18 2.71 26.68
C GLY A 370 13.56 2.20 25.30
N LYS A 371 13.12 1.00 24.90
CA LYS A 371 13.28 0.46 23.55
C LYS A 371 12.15 0.93 22.63
N LYS A 372 12.42 1.06 21.32
CA LYS A 372 11.39 1.42 20.34
C LYS A 372 10.43 0.26 20.15
N MET A 373 9.14 0.54 20.03
CA MET A 373 8.12 -0.48 19.79
C MET A 373 8.30 -1.14 18.42
N HIS A 374 8.70 -0.35 17.41
CA HIS A 374 8.93 -0.81 16.04
C HIS A 374 9.94 -1.96 15.96
N ASP A 375 11.03 -1.88 16.72
CA ASP A 375 12.09 -2.91 16.72
C ASP A 375 11.52 -4.29 17.09
N PHE A 376 10.61 -4.34 18.07
CA PHE A 376 10.05 -5.59 18.57
C PHE A 376 8.81 -6.06 17.81
N LEU A 377 8.17 -5.15 17.07
CA LEU A 377 7.01 -5.42 16.22
C LEU A 377 7.37 -5.56 14.75
N SER A 378 8.64 -5.70 14.41
CA SER A 378 9.12 -5.79 13.03
C SER A 378 9.04 -7.20 12.45
N SER A 379 8.55 -8.20 13.20
CA SER A 379 8.56 -9.64 12.86
C SER A 379 7.60 -10.11 11.79
N LYS A 380 7.85 -11.27 11.16
CA LYS A 380 6.97 -11.85 10.14
C LYS A 380 5.53 -11.86 10.62
N GLU A 381 5.40 -12.19 11.89
CA GLU A 381 4.16 -12.25 12.61
C GLU A 381 3.51 -10.88 12.73
N ASN A 382 4.21 -9.78 13.03
CA ASN A 382 3.56 -8.52 13.49
C ASN A 382 4.00 -7.22 12.82
N HIS A 383 4.86 -7.27 11.81
CA HIS A 383 5.40 -6.10 11.08
C HIS A 383 4.38 -5.22 10.36
N TYR A 384 3.10 -5.58 10.31
CA TYR A 384 2.05 -4.67 9.84
C TYR A 384 1.59 -3.69 10.93
N LEU A 385 1.74 -4.05 12.21
CA LEU A 385 1.33 -3.21 13.34
C LEU A 385 2.17 -1.92 13.46
N THR A 386 3.44 -1.97 13.06
CA THR A 386 4.36 -0.82 13.14
C THR A 386 3.84 0.42 12.42
N ARG A 387 3.02 0.25 11.38
CA ARG A 387 2.40 1.36 10.63
C ARG A 387 1.45 2.21 11.47
N TYR A 388 0.87 1.65 12.53
CA TYR A 388 -0.08 2.34 13.39
C TYR A 388 0.58 2.89 14.65
N ILE A 389 1.90 2.81 14.75
CA ILE A 389 2.69 3.26 15.90
C ILE A 389 3.66 4.31 15.40
N GLU A 390 3.83 5.42 16.10
CA GLU A 390 4.85 6.42 15.73
C GLU A 390 6.26 5.81 15.75
N ASP A 391 7.11 6.17 14.79
CA ASP A 391 8.47 5.62 14.62
C ASP A 391 9.37 5.76 15.86
N GLU A 392 9.17 6.80 16.65
CA GLU A 392 9.94 7.09 17.87
C GLU A 392 9.24 6.63 19.15
N MET A 393 8.10 5.93 19.03
CA MET A 393 7.38 5.43 20.19
C MET A 393 8.21 4.37 20.93
N THR A 394 8.36 4.56 22.24
CA THR A 394 9.14 3.67 23.10
C THR A 394 8.27 3.07 24.18
N PHE A 395 8.65 1.88 24.65
CA PHE A 395 8.05 1.28 25.82
C PHE A 395 8.42 2.06 27.10
N GLY A 396 7.44 2.28 27.96
CA GLY A 396 7.64 2.76 29.32
C GLY A 396 8.06 1.67 30.30
N ASP A 397 8.22 2.06 31.57
CA ASP A 397 8.57 1.14 32.65
C ASP A 397 7.56 -0.02 32.79
N GLY A 398 8.03 -1.19 33.22
CA GLY A 398 7.21 -2.38 33.47
C GLY A 398 7.02 -3.28 32.26
N ALA A 399 7.13 -2.76 31.04
CA ALA A 399 7.02 -3.54 29.82
C ALA A 399 8.19 -4.54 29.67
N SER A 400 7.85 -5.81 29.44
CA SER A 400 8.80 -6.89 29.23
C SER A 400 8.44 -7.71 27.99
N GLY A 401 9.47 -8.18 27.31
CA GLY A 401 9.35 -9.19 26.28
C GLY A 401 9.81 -10.55 26.81
N PHE A 402 9.24 -11.60 26.23
CA PHE A 402 9.58 -12.98 26.50
C PHE A 402 10.19 -13.59 25.24
N TYR A 403 11.26 -14.34 25.42
CA TYR A 403 11.86 -15.16 24.39
C TYR A 403 11.72 -16.62 24.80
N PHE A 404 10.81 -17.31 24.14
CA PHE A 404 10.49 -18.70 24.41
C PHE A 404 11.37 -19.61 23.56
N THR A 405 11.89 -20.66 24.18
CA THR A 405 12.53 -21.77 23.48
C THR A 405 11.68 -23.00 23.71
N TRP A 406 11.14 -23.59 22.66
CA TRP A 406 10.46 -24.88 22.76
C TRP A 406 11.28 -25.99 22.11
N ARG A 407 11.17 -27.18 22.67
CA ARG A 407 11.90 -28.38 22.25
C ARG A 407 10.96 -29.58 22.17
N PRO A 408 10.90 -30.32 21.06
CA PRO A 408 10.19 -31.59 21.01
C PRO A 408 10.73 -32.59 22.05
N GLU A 409 9.85 -33.28 22.76
CA GLU A 409 10.25 -34.35 23.69
C GLU A 409 10.88 -35.55 22.96
N LYS A 410 10.49 -35.76 21.70
CA LYS A 410 10.97 -36.81 20.79
C LYS A 410 11.00 -36.29 19.37
N GLU A 411 11.57 -37.09 18.47
CA GLU A 411 11.48 -36.82 17.05
C GLU A 411 10.01 -36.89 16.59
N THR A 412 9.51 -35.79 16.02
CA THR A 412 8.11 -35.60 15.62
C THR A 412 8.02 -35.40 14.12
N TYR A 413 7.05 -36.05 13.47
CA TYR A 413 6.81 -35.95 12.03
C TYR A 413 5.50 -35.19 11.81
N LEU A 414 5.61 -34.00 11.23
CA LEU A 414 4.50 -33.11 10.93
C LEU A 414 4.20 -33.11 9.43
N LEU A 415 2.93 -33.23 9.09
CA LEU A 415 2.41 -33.15 7.73
C LEU A 415 1.33 -32.07 7.69
N CYS A 416 1.25 -31.25 6.65
CA CYS A 416 0.09 -30.36 6.53
C CYS A 416 -1.21 -31.16 6.40
N ASP A 417 -2.35 -30.51 6.64
CA ASP A 417 -3.62 -31.20 6.53
C ASP A 417 -3.94 -31.64 5.09
N ASN A 418 -3.81 -32.94 4.84
CA ASN A 418 -4.20 -33.59 3.60
C ASN A 418 -5.55 -34.35 3.69
N THR A 419 -6.34 -34.15 4.76
CA THR A 419 -7.60 -34.90 5.00
C THR A 419 -8.69 -34.67 3.97
N ASN A 420 -8.71 -33.50 3.34
CA ASN A 420 -9.69 -33.09 2.33
C ASN A 420 -9.18 -33.25 0.88
N ASP A 421 -8.21 -34.13 0.64
CA ASP A 421 -7.52 -34.28 -0.65
C ASP A 421 -6.94 -32.95 -1.18
N GLN A 422 -6.55 -32.05 -0.27
CA GLN A 422 -5.76 -30.87 -0.63
C GLN A 422 -4.38 -31.29 -1.15
N ASP A 423 -3.87 -30.52 -2.10
CA ASP A 423 -2.60 -30.75 -2.79
C ASP A 423 -1.43 -29.95 -2.21
N THR A 424 -1.67 -29.21 -1.14
CA THR A 424 -0.72 -28.29 -0.48
C THR A 424 0.62 -28.95 -0.12
N CYS A 425 0.63 -30.21 0.29
CA CYS A 425 1.88 -30.96 0.57
C CYS A 425 2.23 -32.01 -0.48
N ARG A 426 1.59 -32.04 -1.65
CA ARG A 426 1.91 -33.09 -2.64
C ARG A 426 3.21 -32.78 -3.35
N ALA A 427 4.08 -33.78 -3.46
CA ALA A 427 5.28 -33.68 -4.26
C ALA A 427 4.91 -33.88 -5.74
N TYR A 428 5.08 -32.83 -6.54
CA TYR A 428 4.84 -32.86 -7.98
C TYR A 428 6.16 -32.93 -8.76
N PRO A 429 6.28 -33.82 -9.76
CA PRO A 429 7.43 -33.85 -10.64
C PRO A 429 7.61 -32.51 -11.35
N PHE A 430 8.83 -31.98 -11.32
CA PHE A 430 9.17 -30.68 -11.92
C PHE A 430 8.80 -30.60 -13.42
N LEU A 431 9.05 -31.67 -14.17
CA LEU A 431 8.79 -31.71 -15.62
C LEU A 431 7.33 -31.98 -15.98
N THR A 432 6.54 -32.51 -15.05
CA THR A 432 5.12 -32.87 -15.26
C THR A 432 4.30 -32.51 -14.02
N PRO A 433 4.08 -31.21 -13.76
CA PRO A 433 3.50 -30.74 -12.51
C PRO A 433 2.01 -31.10 -12.34
N ASP A 434 1.33 -31.54 -13.40
CA ASP A 434 -0.10 -31.90 -13.34
C ASP A 434 -0.37 -33.28 -12.71
N ALA A 435 0.67 -34.09 -12.48
CA ALA A 435 0.53 -35.45 -11.97
C ALA A 435 1.52 -35.70 -10.83
N GLY A 436 1.02 -35.64 -9.59
CA GLY A 436 1.82 -35.87 -8.39
C GLY A 436 2.44 -37.27 -8.34
N PHE A 437 3.56 -37.40 -7.64
CA PHE A 437 4.16 -38.70 -7.39
C PHE A 437 3.21 -39.59 -6.58
N THR A 438 3.13 -40.88 -6.94
CA THR A 438 2.23 -41.84 -6.27
C THR A 438 2.95 -42.87 -5.42
N SER A 439 4.27 -43.01 -5.59
CA SER A 439 5.13 -43.92 -4.85
C SER A 439 6.46 -43.24 -4.50
N LEU A 440 7.01 -43.53 -3.32
CA LEU A 440 8.35 -43.13 -2.90
C LEU A 440 9.45 -43.74 -3.80
N ASP A 441 9.15 -44.79 -4.55
CA ASP A 441 10.10 -45.32 -5.54
C ASP A 441 10.12 -44.46 -6.82
N ASP A 442 9.01 -43.79 -7.18
CA ASP A 442 8.92 -42.96 -8.38
C ASP A 442 9.78 -41.70 -8.28
N ILE A 443 10.01 -41.21 -7.05
CA ILE A 443 10.82 -40.02 -6.81
C ILE A 443 12.33 -40.28 -6.90
N LYS A 444 12.74 -41.56 -6.86
CA LYS A 444 14.15 -41.95 -6.86
C LYS A 444 14.67 -42.04 -8.30
N THR A 445 15.61 -41.19 -8.65
CA THR A 445 16.32 -41.22 -9.93
C THR A 445 17.37 -42.33 -9.94
N PRO A 446 17.26 -43.35 -10.80
CA PRO A 446 18.29 -44.38 -10.93
C PRO A 446 19.62 -43.77 -11.39
N LEU A 447 20.77 -44.28 -10.93
CA LEU A 447 22.10 -43.74 -11.25
C LEU A 447 22.36 -43.55 -12.77
N PHE A 448 21.82 -44.43 -13.61
CA PHE A 448 21.98 -44.35 -15.08
C PHE A 448 21.06 -43.34 -15.76
N ASN A 449 20.10 -42.77 -15.02
CA ASN A 449 19.10 -41.79 -15.46
C ASN A 449 19.31 -40.40 -14.81
N VAL A 450 20.38 -40.22 -14.02
CA VAL A 450 20.67 -38.92 -13.39
C VAL A 450 20.89 -37.88 -14.48
N GLY A 451 20.06 -36.84 -14.46
CA GLY A 451 20.12 -35.76 -15.44
C GLY A 451 21.44 -35.02 -15.37
N ILE A 452 21.97 -34.65 -16.54
CA ILE A 452 23.08 -33.68 -16.63
C ILE A 452 22.56 -32.24 -16.77
N THR A 453 21.29 -32.08 -17.10
CA THR A 453 20.58 -30.82 -17.29
C THR A 453 19.19 -30.93 -16.67
N ILE A 454 18.61 -29.80 -16.26
CA ILE A 454 17.35 -29.76 -15.50
C ILE A 454 16.15 -30.38 -16.24
N ASP A 455 16.13 -30.34 -17.57
CA ASP A 455 15.10 -30.93 -18.43
C ASP A 455 15.09 -32.48 -18.41
N GLN A 456 16.07 -33.09 -17.77
CA GLN A 456 16.21 -34.54 -17.58
C GLN A 456 16.01 -34.97 -16.12
N VAL A 457 15.82 -34.01 -15.20
CA VAL A 457 15.77 -34.25 -13.77
C VAL A 457 14.42 -34.79 -13.36
N ASN A 458 14.43 -35.94 -12.67
CA ASN A 458 13.28 -36.47 -11.95
C ASN A 458 13.34 -35.97 -10.50
N GLY A 459 12.87 -34.75 -10.28
CA GLY A 459 12.81 -34.10 -8.97
C GLY A 459 11.49 -33.36 -8.78
N PHE A 460 11.31 -32.77 -7.60
CA PHE A 460 10.16 -31.90 -7.31
C PHE A 460 10.63 -30.53 -6.83
N LYS A 461 9.75 -29.53 -6.95
CA LYS A 461 10.01 -28.17 -6.48
C LYS A 461 9.94 -28.12 -4.95
N LEU A 462 11.02 -27.66 -4.29
CA LEU A 462 10.99 -27.26 -2.88
C LEU A 462 10.56 -25.80 -2.72
N SER A 463 10.93 -24.96 -3.68
CA SER A 463 10.46 -23.59 -3.88
C SER A 463 10.39 -23.33 -5.38
N ASP A 464 9.95 -22.15 -5.80
CA ASP A 464 9.82 -21.83 -7.23
C ASP A 464 11.14 -21.87 -8.01
N ASN A 465 12.25 -21.59 -7.34
CA ASN A 465 13.59 -21.59 -7.91
C ASN A 465 14.49 -22.72 -7.39
N ILE A 466 13.98 -23.67 -6.58
CA ILE A 466 14.73 -24.83 -6.06
C ILE A 466 14.03 -26.15 -6.40
N VAL A 467 14.79 -27.08 -7.01
CA VAL A 467 14.35 -28.45 -7.29
C VAL A 467 15.25 -29.46 -6.55
N ALA A 468 14.63 -30.41 -5.85
CA ALA A 468 15.33 -31.51 -5.20
C ALA A 468 15.24 -32.80 -6.03
N GLU A 469 16.39 -33.38 -6.37
CA GLU A 469 16.52 -34.65 -7.10
C GLU A 469 17.12 -35.73 -6.19
N PHE A 470 16.39 -36.82 -5.99
CA PHE A 470 16.80 -37.92 -5.11
C PHE A 470 17.48 -39.01 -5.93
N ILE A 471 18.79 -39.19 -5.78
CA ILE A 471 19.56 -40.14 -6.56
C ILE A 471 19.68 -41.46 -5.82
N SER A 472 19.30 -42.56 -6.48
CA SER A 472 19.47 -43.92 -5.98
C SER A 472 20.89 -44.44 -6.28
N ASP A 473 21.89 -43.83 -5.65
CA ASP A 473 23.27 -44.29 -5.61
C ASP A 473 23.62 -44.97 -4.28
N ASP A 474 24.86 -45.45 -4.14
CA ASP A 474 25.33 -46.09 -2.89
C ASP A 474 25.50 -45.08 -1.73
N PHE A 475 25.39 -43.77 -2.00
CA PHE A 475 25.59 -42.68 -1.05
C PHE A 475 24.29 -41.99 -0.63
N PHE A 476 23.16 -42.36 -1.24
CA PHE A 476 21.86 -41.73 -1.09
C PHE A 476 21.91 -40.21 -1.31
N THR A 477 22.46 -39.78 -2.43
CA THR A 477 22.65 -38.35 -2.73
C THR A 477 21.33 -37.64 -3.04
N VAL A 478 21.11 -36.46 -2.46
CA VAL A 478 20.12 -35.48 -2.95
C VAL A 478 20.87 -34.37 -3.68
N ARG A 479 20.46 -33.99 -4.90
CA ARG A 479 20.97 -32.80 -5.57
C ARG A 479 19.96 -31.68 -5.46
N TYR A 480 20.42 -30.51 -5.04
CA TYR A 480 19.64 -29.29 -5.04
C TYR A 480 20.01 -28.45 -6.24
N TRP A 481 19.08 -28.40 -7.18
CA TRP A 481 19.16 -27.56 -8.35
C TRP A 481 18.56 -26.21 -8.00
N SER A 482 19.28 -25.12 -8.28
CA SER A 482 18.73 -23.77 -8.15
C SER A 482 18.84 -22.98 -9.44
N ARG A 483 17.97 -21.97 -9.54
CA ARG A 483 17.96 -20.98 -10.61
C ARG A 483 18.41 -19.63 -10.04
N ILE A 484 19.71 -19.30 -10.17
CA ILE A 484 20.35 -18.09 -9.62
C ILE A 484 20.47 -16.95 -10.64
N ALA A 485 20.64 -17.26 -11.93
CA ALA A 485 20.83 -16.24 -12.97
C ALA A 485 20.14 -16.64 -14.29
N ALA A 486 19.05 -15.94 -14.64
CA ALA A 486 18.17 -16.29 -15.77
C ALA A 486 17.58 -17.73 -15.65
N ASN A 487 17.10 -18.30 -16.76
CA ASN A 487 16.54 -19.67 -16.82
C ASN A 487 17.60 -20.81 -16.73
N GLU A 488 18.79 -20.54 -16.18
CA GLU A 488 19.85 -21.55 -16.04
C GLU A 488 19.78 -22.21 -14.66
N TRP A 489 19.64 -23.53 -14.68
CA TRP A 489 19.59 -24.36 -13.49
C TRP A 489 20.92 -25.07 -13.29
N THR A 490 21.47 -24.99 -12.08
CA THR A 490 22.73 -25.65 -11.72
C THR A 490 22.63 -26.30 -10.36
N ILE A 491 23.50 -27.27 -10.09
CA ILE A 491 23.55 -27.97 -8.80
C ILE A 491 24.34 -27.09 -7.83
N GLN A 492 23.67 -26.53 -6.83
CA GLN A 492 24.30 -25.68 -5.82
C GLN A 492 24.90 -26.47 -4.69
N ASP A 493 24.13 -27.45 -4.21
CA ASP A 493 24.54 -28.27 -3.10
C ASP A 493 24.02 -29.71 -3.25
N THR A 494 24.62 -30.61 -2.51
CA THR A 494 24.25 -32.00 -2.39
C THR A 494 23.97 -32.34 -0.95
N GLY A 495 22.77 -32.82 -0.67
CA GLY A 495 22.41 -33.42 0.61
C GLY A 495 22.51 -34.94 0.58
N VAL A 496 22.05 -35.55 1.66
CA VAL A 496 21.89 -37.00 1.79
C VAL A 496 20.45 -37.29 2.15
N TRP A 497 19.87 -38.32 1.53
CA TRP A 497 18.59 -38.87 1.92
C TRP A 497 18.75 -40.24 2.57
N ALA A 498 17.74 -40.70 3.29
CA ALA A 498 17.75 -42.04 3.86
C ALA A 498 16.34 -42.63 3.85
N PRO A 499 16.16 -43.86 3.33
CA PRO A 499 14.91 -44.58 3.53
C PRO A 499 14.84 -45.05 4.99
N THR A 500 13.73 -44.77 5.67
CA THR A 500 13.48 -45.25 7.02
C THR A 500 12.03 -45.68 7.19
N THR A 501 11.68 -46.18 8.37
CA THR A 501 10.33 -46.59 8.73
C THR A 501 9.96 -45.97 10.06
N VAL A 502 8.87 -45.21 10.08
CA VAL A 502 8.38 -44.48 11.26
C VAL A 502 6.95 -44.94 11.52
N SER A 503 6.67 -45.42 12.73
CA SER A 503 5.36 -45.96 13.10
C SER A 503 4.80 -46.99 12.09
N GLY A 504 5.69 -47.77 11.47
CA GLY A 504 5.33 -48.78 10.47
C GLY A 504 5.08 -48.27 9.05
N LYS A 505 5.22 -46.96 8.78
CA LYS A 505 5.12 -46.36 7.45
C LYS A 505 6.52 -46.11 6.84
N PRO A 506 6.76 -46.47 5.57
CA PRO A 506 8.00 -46.12 4.88
C PRO A 506 8.07 -44.61 4.64
N VAL A 507 9.22 -44.01 4.89
CA VAL A 507 9.48 -42.58 4.61
C VAL A 507 10.87 -42.39 4.04
N ILE A 508 11.07 -41.33 3.26
CA ILE A 508 12.40 -40.85 2.87
C ILE A 508 12.69 -39.59 3.67
N ARG A 509 13.75 -39.60 4.48
CA ARG A 509 14.23 -38.40 5.18
C ARG A 509 15.34 -37.73 4.40
N PHE A 510 15.43 -36.42 4.47
CA PHE A 510 16.50 -35.63 3.85
C PHE A 510 16.64 -34.27 4.51
N ASP A 511 17.84 -33.69 4.43
CA ASP A 511 18.14 -32.38 5.01
C ASP A 511 18.45 -31.36 3.91
N VAL A 512 17.88 -30.16 4.05
CA VAL A 512 18.09 -29.02 3.16
C VAL A 512 19.28 -28.19 3.67
N PRO A 513 20.35 -28.01 2.88
CA PRO A 513 21.50 -27.20 3.27
C PRO A 513 21.13 -25.72 3.46
N ASP A 514 21.81 -25.02 4.38
CA ASP A 514 21.49 -23.62 4.70
C ASP A 514 21.61 -22.70 3.47
N VAL A 515 22.58 -22.96 2.59
CA VAL A 515 22.75 -22.24 1.31
C VAL A 515 21.51 -22.37 0.41
N ILE A 516 20.82 -23.51 0.46
CA ILE A 516 19.59 -23.73 -0.32
C ILE A 516 18.41 -22.97 0.28
N LYS A 517 18.34 -22.86 1.62
CA LYS A 517 17.32 -22.04 2.27
C LYS A 517 17.49 -20.55 1.97
N GLN A 518 18.74 -20.05 1.93
CA GLN A 518 19.05 -18.67 1.56
C GLN A 518 18.67 -18.36 0.12
N LEU A 519 18.97 -19.27 -0.81
CA LEU A 519 18.67 -19.09 -2.23
C LEU A 519 17.20 -19.31 -2.57
N ALA A 520 16.37 -19.84 -1.67
CA ALA A 520 14.98 -20.12 -1.99
C ALA A 520 14.14 -18.83 -1.96
N ASP A 521 13.39 -18.58 -3.04
CA ASP A 521 12.48 -17.41 -3.14
C ASP A 521 11.40 -17.45 -2.05
N ASP A 522 10.82 -18.63 -1.82
CA ASP A 522 9.80 -18.90 -0.80
C ASP A 522 9.98 -20.32 -0.27
N TYR A 523 10.56 -20.45 0.93
CA TYR A 523 10.81 -21.75 1.56
C TYR A 523 9.69 -22.04 2.57
N PRO A 524 8.82 -23.03 2.32
CA PRO A 524 7.52 -23.15 3.02
C PRO A 524 7.60 -23.92 4.35
N PHE A 525 8.79 -24.14 4.90
CA PHE A 525 9.02 -24.98 6.08
C PHE A 525 9.80 -24.20 7.15
N ASP A 526 9.56 -24.49 8.43
CA ASP A 526 10.30 -23.85 9.53
C ASP A 526 11.71 -24.45 9.65
N GLY A 527 11.79 -25.78 9.53
CA GLY A 527 13.00 -26.57 9.69
C GLY A 527 13.76 -26.86 8.40
N ARG A 528 14.92 -27.51 8.53
CA ARG A 528 15.69 -28.03 7.39
C ARG A 528 15.55 -29.54 7.18
N ASN A 529 15.03 -30.26 8.17
CA ASN A 529 14.91 -31.71 8.11
C ASN A 529 13.51 -32.04 7.61
N LEU A 530 13.43 -32.60 6.42
CA LEU A 530 12.18 -32.89 5.74
C LEU A 530 12.01 -34.39 5.53
N PHE A 531 10.79 -34.81 5.25
CA PHE A 531 10.53 -36.18 4.84
C PHE A 531 9.48 -36.26 3.74
N LEU A 532 9.52 -37.37 2.99
CA LEU A 532 8.52 -37.75 2.01
C LEU A 532 7.81 -39.02 2.48
N ILE A 533 6.49 -39.08 2.28
CA ILE A 533 5.67 -40.23 2.66
C ILE A 533 4.57 -40.50 1.64
N GLU A 534 4.28 -41.79 1.41
CA GLU A 534 3.05 -42.21 0.73
C GLU A 534 1.85 -42.14 1.68
N ASP A 535 0.89 -41.26 1.38
CA ASP A 535 -0.36 -41.17 2.11
C ASP A 535 -1.52 -40.81 1.17
N ARG A 536 -2.67 -41.47 1.35
CA ARG A 536 -3.87 -41.37 0.48
C ARG A 536 -3.62 -41.46 -1.03
N GLY A 537 -2.59 -42.20 -1.45
CA GLY A 537 -2.29 -42.47 -2.87
C GLY A 537 -1.34 -41.46 -3.54
N PHE A 538 -0.77 -40.53 -2.77
CA PHE A 538 0.20 -39.56 -3.23
C PHE A 538 1.44 -39.56 -2.32
N VAL A 539 2.57 -39.11 -2.86
CA VAL A 539 3.75 -38.74 -2.08
C VAL A 539 3.55 -37.32 -1.58
N ASN A 540 3.59 -37.16 -0.26
CA ASN A 540 3.50 -35.87 0.40
C ASN A 540 4.81 -35.53 1.10
N ILE A 541 5.13 -34.24 1.18
CA ILE A 541 6.26 -33.69 1.91
C ILE A 541 5.82 -33.17 3.28
N GLY A 542 6.65 -33.35 4.30
CA GLY A 542 6.44 -32.81 5.64
C GLY A 542 7.75 -32.54 6.36
N GLU A 543 7.64 -32.09 7.61
CA GLU A 543 8.77 -31.68 8.44
C GLU A 543 9.09 -32.69 9.54
N VAL A 544 10.38 -32.84 9.82
CA VAL A 544 10.86 -33.61 10.96
C VAL A 544 11.41 -32.65 12.01
N LEU A 545 10.69 -32.55 13.12
CA LEU A 545 11.19 -31.88 14.31
C LEU A 545 12.10 -32.88 15.06
N LEU A 546 13.40 -32.59 15.12
CA LEU A 546 14.34 -33.49 15.79
C LEU A 546 14.16 -33.44 17.31
N GLU A 547 14.45 -34.56 17.98
CA GLU A 547 14.47 -34.60 19.45
C GLU A 547 15.41 -33.51 19.98
N ARG A 548 14.89 -32.65 20.87
CA ARG A 548 15.61 -31.52 21.47
C ARG A 548 16.12 -30.45 20.50
N ALA A 549 15.68 -30.45 19.24
CA ALA A 549 15.87 -29.26 18.41
C ALA A 549 15.22 -28.05 19.10
N GLU A 550 15.91 -26.92 19.05
CA GLU A 550 15.43 -25.69 19.65
C GLU A 550 14.72 -24.85 18.59
N PHE A 551 13.52 -24.44 18.93
CA PHE A 551 12.71 -23.51 18.15
C PHE A 551 12.34 -22.34 19.06
N HIS A 552 12.13 -21.18 18.45
CA HIS A 552 11.97 -19.94 19.19
C HIS A 552 10.72 -19.19 18.77
N THR A 553 10.08 -18.56 19.74
CA THR A 553 8.99 -17.60 19.53
C THR A 553 9.13 -16.48 20.57
N SER A 554 8.53 -15.33 20.31
CA SER A 554 8.57 -14.19 21.22
C SER A 554 7.17 -13.77 21.63
N GLY A 555 7.04 -13.30 22.86
CA GLY A 555 5.79 -12.80 23.41
C GLY A 555 6.00 -11.56 24.27
N PHE A 556 4.89 -11.01 24.75
CA PHE A 556 4.84 -9.79 25.55
C PHE A 556 4.10 -10.03 26.86
N ASP A 557 4.47 -9.29 27.91
CA ASP A 557 3.67 -9.21 29.13
C ASP A 557 2.45 -8.29 28.96
N ASN A 558 1.59 -8.27 29.98
CA ASN A 558 0.37 -7.46 29.99
C ASN A 558 0.67 -5.95 29.86
N ASP A 559 1.77 -5.47 30.43
CA ASP A 559 2.15 -4.05 30.41
C ASP A 559 2.64 -3.64 29.01
N ALA A 560 3.53 -4.42 28.40
CA ALA A 560 3.99 -4.21 27.03
C ALA A 560 2.82 -4.26 26.05
N LYS A 561 1.94 -5.25 26.19
CA LYS A 561 0.70 -5.33 25.40
C LYS A 561 -0.15 -4.07 25.56
N ALA A 562 -0.48 -3.67 26.79
CA ALA A 562 -1.29 -2.49 27.02
C ALA A 562 -0.69 -1.21 26.41
N GLN A 563 0.64 -1.08 26.44
CA GLN A 563 1.34 0.05 25.83
C GLN A 563 1.33 -0.01 24.29
N ILE A 564 1.55 -1.18 23.69
CA ILE A 564 1.45 -1.37 22.24
C ILE A 564 0.06 -0.97 21.74
N PHE A 565 -0.99 -1.47 22.40
CA PHE A 565 -2.36 -1.17 22.00
C PHE A 565 -2.80 0.26 22.31
N ALA A 566 -2.21 0.90 23.33
CA ALA A 566 -2.43 2.33 23.58
C ALA A 566 -1.70 3.22 22.56
N ALA A 567 -0.58 2.75 22.01
CA ALA A 567 0.18 3.44 20.98
C ALA A 567 -0.41 3.25 19.58
N ALA A 568 -1.00 2.08 19.32
CA ALA A 568 -1.61 1.75 18.04
C ALA A 568 -2.83 2.64 17.79
N THR A 569 -2.73 3.53 16.80
CA THR A 569 -3.85 4.36 16.33
C THR A 569 -3.76 4.60 14.83
N ARG A 570 -4.93 4.77 14.21
CA ARG A 570 -5.03 5.25 12.82
C ARG A 570 -4.34 6.61 12.64
N ASP A 571 -4.36 7.47 13.65
CA ASP A 571 -3.81 8.82 13.57
C ASP A 571 -2.28 8.85 13.33
N ASN A 572 -1.59 7.73 13.57
CA ASN A 572 -0.16 7.57 13.31
C ASN A 572 0.14 7.24 11.85
N LEU A 573 -0.87 6.92 11.04
CA LEU A 573 -0.69 6.79 9.59
C LEU A 573 -0.29 8.15 9.00
N PRO A 574 0.43 8.16 7.85
CA PRO A 574 0.72 9.41 7.17
C PRO A 574 -0.54 10.25 6.97
N PRO A 575 -0.48 11.57 7.25
CA PRO A 575 -1.64 12.43 7.13
C PRO A 575 -2.19 12.36 5.71
N PHE A 576 -3.51 12.46 5.58
CA PHE A 576 -4.16 12.48 4.29
C PHE A 576 -3.59 13.61 3.40
N ALA A 577 -2.88 13.24 2.34
CA ALA A 577 -2.21 14.16 1.44
C ALA A 577 -1.94 13.53 0.07
N GLU A 578 -1.71 14.39 -0.92
CA GLU A 578 -1.15 13.99 -2.20
C GLU A 578 0.33 13.61 -2.02
N CYS A 579 0.69 12.37 -2.37
CA CYS A 579 2.02 11.86 -2.12
C CYS A 579 2.92 11.94 -3.36
N ALA A 580 3.74 12.99 -3.45
CA ALA A 580 4.63 13.20 -4.60
C ALA A 580 5.80 12.19 -4.71
N PHE A 581 6.02 11.34 -3.70
CA PHE A 581 7.13 10.40 -3.71
C PHE A 581 6.97 9.37 -4.84
N GLY A 582 8.02 9.14 -5.63
CA GLY A 582 7.99 8.20 -6.74
C GLY A 582 7.25 8.69 -8.00
N ASP A 583 6.80 9.95 -8.04
CA ASP A 583 6.28 10.56 -9.28
C ASP A 583 7.42 10.72 -10.28
N THR A 584 7.53 9.78 -11.21
CA THR A 584 8.65 9.69 -12.15
C THR A 584 8.19 9.28 -13.54
N ASP A 585 8.87 9.84 -14.54
CA ASP A 585 8.65 9.54 -15.97
C ASP A 585 9.22 8.17 -16.40
N ILE A 586 10.05 7.54 -15.56
CA ILE A 586 10.63 6.21 -15.80
C ILE A 586 10.01 5.24 -14.79
N ALA A 587 8.71 5.01 -14.92
CA ALA A 587 7.98 4.15 -14.01
C ALA A 587 8.10 2.66 -14.33
N ASN A 588 7.98 1.83 -13.29
CA ASN A 588 7.73 0.40 -13.39
C ASN A 588 6.97 -0.06 -12.14
N GLU A 589 6.47 -1.29 -12.14
CA GLU A 589 5.68 -1.84 -11.02
C GLU A 589 6.47 -1.89 -9.70
N GLY A 590 7.79 -2.08 -9.74
CA GLY A 590 8.65 -2.03 -8.57
C GLY A 590 8.73 -0.62 -7.95
N LEU A 591 9.00 0.39 -8.77
CA LEU A 591 8.97 1.79 -8.31
C LEU A 591 7.59 2.20 -7.82
N PHE A 592 6.53 1.68 -8.45
CA PHE A 592 5.15 1.90 -7.99
C PHE A 592 4.92 1.28 -6.61
N LEU A 593 5.37 0.03 -6.36
CA LEU A 593 5.28 -0.60 -5.03
C LEU A 593 6.01 0.23 -3.97
N ASN A 594 7.24 0.69 -4.25
CA ASN A 594 7.97 1.57 -3.34
C ASN A 594 7.20 2.86 -3.09
N ALA A 595 6.64 3.46 -4.14
CA ALA A 595 5.87 4.68 -4.02
C ALA A 595 4.64 4.47 -3.13
N VAL A 596 3.88 3.41 -3.34
CA VAL A 596 2.73 3.04 -2.50
C VAL A 596 3.14 2.80 -1.04
N THR A 597 4.23 2.08 -0.81
CA THR A 597 4.72 1.77 0.54
C THR A 597 5.16 3.02 1.30
N GLU A 598 5.98 3.87 0.67
CA GLU A 598 6.49 5.11 1.28
C GLU A 598 5.39 6.19 1.41
N CYS A 599 4.37 6.17 0.55
CA CYS A 599 3.19 7.03 0.64
C CYS A 599 2.17 6.59 1.71
N GLY A 600 2.49 5.55 2.50
CA GLY A 600 1.63 5.10 3.59
C GLY A 600 0.45 4.22 3.16
N GLY A 601 0.54 3.54 2.00
CA GLY A 601 -0.52 2.76 1.35
C GLY A 601 -1.11 1.60 2.15
N ASP A 602 -1.75 1.95 3.26
CA ASP A 602 -2.33 1.08 4.25
C ASP A 602 -3.83 0.89 4.02
N GLU A 603 -4.45 1.82 3.30
CA GLU A 603 -5.84 1.78 2.85
C GLU A 603 -6.04 0.98 1.56
N ARG A 604 -5.08 0.13 1.14
CA ARG A 604 -5.19 -0.67 -0.09
C ARG A 604 -6.63 -1.07 -0.35
N PHE A 605 -7.06 -0.98 -1.60
CA PHE A 605 -8.40 -1.39 -1.96
C PHE A 605 -8.65 -2.81 -1.42
N THR A 606 -9.81 -3.01 -0.80
CA THR A 606 -10.28 -4.30 -0.29
C THR A 606 -11.51 -4.68 -1.07
N ASN A 607 -11.93 -5.95 -1.01
CA ASN A 607 -13.19 -6.38 -1.59
C ASN A 607 -14.36 -5.53 -1.09
N GLN A 608 -14.38 -5.20 0.21
CA GLN A 608 -15.43 -4.37 0.79
C GLN A 608 -15.38 -2.94 0.25
N SER A 609 -14.22 -2.28 0.26
CA SER A 609 -14.11 -0.90 -0.21
C SER A 609 -14.34 -0.77 -1.72
N VAL A 610 -13.94 -1.74 -2.53
CA VAL A 610 -14.27 -1.78 -3.97
C VAL A 610 -15.77 -1.97 -4.17
N ASN A 611 -16.41 -2.89 -3.44
CA ASN A 611 -17.87 -3.07 -3.50
C ASN A 611 -18.62 -1.80 -3.10
N ASP A 612 -18.12 -1.07 -2.11
CA ASP A 612 -18.70 0.20 -1.67
C ASP A 612 -18.49 1.34 -2.68
N LEU A 613 -17.50 1.23 -3.58
CA LEU A 613 -17.23 2.18 -4.66
C LEU A 613 -18.06 1.91 -5.92
N ILE A 614 -18.63 0.71 -6.08
CA ILE A 614 -19.49 0.40 -7.22
C ILE A 614 -20.68 1.37 -7.26
N ASP A 615 -20.97 1.87 -8.47
CA ASP A 615 -22.02 2.84 -8.76
C ASP A 615 -21.87 4.22 -8.07
N LYS A 616 -20.83 4.45 -7.28
CA LYS A 616 -20.45 5.80 -6.83
C LYS A 616 -19.66 6.53 -7.92
N THR A 617 -19.73 7.84 -7.92
CA THR A 617 -18.91 8.68 -8.80
C THR A 617 -17.65 9.16 -8.09
N LEU A 618 -16.50 8.87 -8.67
CA LEU A 618 -15.19 9.37 -8.23
C LEU A 618 -14.82 10.61 -9.04
N VAL A 619 -14.88 11.77 -8.39
CA VAL A 619 -14.69 13.10 -9.01
C VAL A 619 -13.28 13.62 -8.74
N GLN A 620 -12.63 14.13 -9.78
CA GLN A 620 -11.32 14.76 -9.72
C GLN A 620 -11.41 16.16 -10.33
N ILE A 621 -10.65 17.10 -9.76
CA ILE A 621 -10.59 18.50 -10.23
C ILE A 621 -9.12 18.90 -10.38
N SER A 622 -8.73 19.38 -11.57
CA SER A 622 -7.37 19.87 -11.84
C SER A 622 -7.09 21.26 -11.21
N GLU A 623 -5.86 21.78 -11.31
CA GLU A 623 -5.55 23.15 -10.81
C GLU A 623 -6.29 24.20 -11.64
N GLU A 624 -6.49 23.90 -12.92
CA GLU A 624 -7.16 24.71 -13.92
C GLU A 624 -8.69 24.57 -13.86
N GLY A 625 -9.23 23.71 -12.98
CA GLY A 625 -10.66 23.48 -12.85
C GLY A 625 -11.25 22.48 -13.85
N GLU A 626 -10.42 21.67 -14.52
CA GLU A 626 -10.95 20.57 -15.33
C GLU A 626 -11.57 19.50 -14.43
N ILE A 627 -12.80 19.09 -14.73
CA ILE A 627 -13.57 18.11 -13.96
C ILE A 627 -13.57 16.78 -14.72
N THR A 628 -13.06 15.72 -14.10
CA THR A 628 -13.19 14.35 -14.60
C THR A 628 -13.89 13.47 -13.56
N ALA A 629 -14.62 12.46 -14.03
CA ALA A 629 -15.36 11.56 -13.16
C ALA A 629 -15.31 10.11 -13.65
N HIS A 630 -15.28 9.17 -12.70
CA HIS A 630 -15.23 7.73 -12.98
C HIS A 630 -16.34 7.01 -12.20
N ILE A 631 -17.02 6.06 -12.85
CA ILE A 631 -18.00 5.19 -12.18
C ILE A 631 -17.65 3.73 -12.47
N LEU A 632 -17.40 2.94 -11.43
CA LEU A 632 -17.21 1.49 -11.55
C LEU A 632 -18.57 0.79 -11.57
N ARG A 633 -18.80 -0.11 -12.53
CA ARG A 633 -20.04 -0.90 -12.62
C ARG A 633 -19.82 -2.33 -12.16
N SER A 634 -20.88 -2.95 -11.62
CA SER A 634 -20.88 -4.34 -11.15
C SER A 634 -20.68 -5.39 -12.24
N ASP A 635 -20.80 -5.03 -13.52
CA ASP A 635 -20.50 -5.88 -14.67
C ASP A 635 -19.04 -5.76 -15.16
N ASN A 636 -18.15 -5.24 -14.30
CA ASN A 636 -16.73 -5.00 -14.56
C ASN A 636 -16.44 -3.99 -15.68
N ARG A 637 -17.43 -3.20 -16.10
CA ARG A 637 -17.20 -2.01 -16.95
C ARG A 637 -17.01 -0.78 -16.07
N TRP A 638 -16.36 0.25 -16.60
CA TRP A 638 -16.33 1.57 -15.96
C TRP A 638 -16.67 2.67 -16.95
N GLU A 639 -17.25 3.75 -16.43
CA GLU A 639 -17.67 4.92 -17.20
C GLU A 639 -16.74 6.08 -16.91
N HIS A 640 -16.38 6.83 -17.96
CA HIS A 640 -15.55 8.01 -17.86
C HIS A 640 -16.38 9.24 -18.26
N TYR A 641 -16.24 10.31 -17.49
CA TYR A 641 -16.85 11.59 -17.76
C TYR A 641 -15.79 12.68 -17.78
N ARG A 642 -15.85 13.54 -18.78
CA ARG A 642 -15.03 14.74 -18.88
C ARG A 642 -15.95 15.94 -19.02
N HIS A 643 -15.77 16.94 -18.16
CA HIS A 643 -16.64 18.13 -18.08
C HIS A 643 -18.14 17.76 -18.06
N THR A 644 -18.52 16.80 -17.21
CA THR A 644 -19.89 16.26 -17.07
C THR A 644 -20.43 15.39 -18.21
N LEU A 645 -19.70 15.28 -19.33
CA LEU A 645 -20.14 14.50 -20.48
C LEU A 645 -19.53 13.11 -20.45
N SER A 646 -20.36 12.11 -20.73
CA SER A 646 -19.90 10.73 -20.87
C SER A 646 -19.05 10.58 -22.13
N GLU A 647 -17.84 10.06 -21.97
CA GLU A 647 -17.01 9.66 -23.10
C GLU A 647 -17.28 8.19 -23.43
N ALA A 648 -17.70 7.90 -24.66
CA ALA A 648 -17.89 6.52 -25.11
C ALA A 648 -16.55 5.77 -25.21
N GLY A 649 -16.53 4.49 -24.83
CA GLY A 649 -15.33 3.65 -24.91
C GLY A 649 -15.59 2.23 -24.43
N SER A 650 -14.72 1.31 -24.84
CA SER A 650 -14.74 -0.08 -24.35
C SER A 650 -13.83 -0.18 -23.15
N ARG A 651 -14.39 -0.05 -21.95
CA ARG A 651 -13.65 0.10 -20.69
C ARG A 651 -13.95 -1.06 -19.75
N ALA A 652 -12.92 -1.57 -19.09
CA ALA A 652 -13.06 -2.64 -18.10
C ALA A 652 -12.22 -2.37 -16.87
N TRP A 653 -12.65 -2.88 -15.72
CA TRP A 653 -11.87 -2.84 -14.49
C TRP A 653 -11.78 -4.23 -13.86
N SER A 654 -10.72 -4.45 -13.08
CA SER A 654 -10.57 -5.64 -12.25
C SER A 654 -9.84 -5.29 -10.95
N PHE A 655 -9.99 -6.14 -9.94
CA PHE A 655 -9.32 -6.00 -8.65
C PHE A 655 -8.28 -7.11 -8.51
N THR A 656 -7.03 -6.74 -8.22
CA THR A 656 -5.90 -7.69 -8.15
C THR A 656 -5.78 -8.32 -6.76
N GLU A 657 -4.98 -9.39 -6.64
CA GLU A 657 -4.66 -10.02 -5.35
C GLU A 657 -3.77 -9.15 -4.46
N GLN A 658 -3.05 -8.20 -5.06
CA GLN A 658 -2.16 -7.26 -4.37
C GLN A 658 -2.91 -6.03 -3.81
N GLY A 659 -4.22 -5.94 -4.01
CA GLY A 659 -5.03 -4.81 -3.56
C GLY A 659 -5.03 -3.59 -4.50
N TYR A 660 -4.77 -3.79 -5.79
CA TYR A 660 -4.83 -2.73 -6.80
C TYR A 660 -6.11 -2.80 -7.63
N LEU A 661 -6.67 -1.64 -7.94
CA LEU A 661 -7.73 -1.52 -8.93
C LEU A 661 -7.09 -1.31 -10.30
N LYS A 662 -7.24 -2.28 -11.20
CA LYS A 662 -6.79 -2.18 -12.59
C LYS A 662 -7.89 -1.56 -13.44
N LEU A 663 -7.62 -0.45 -14.12
CA LEU A 663 -8.53 0.16 -15.09
C LEU A 663 -7.94 0.05 -16.49
N ILE A 664 -8.72 -0.49 -17.42
CA ILE A 664 -8.38 -0.60 -18.84
C ILE A 664 -9.23 0.41 -19.60
N GLY A 665 -8.59 1.38 -20.25
CA GLY A 665 -9.25 2.44 -21.02
C GLY A 665 -9.83 1.96 -22.36
N ASN A 666 -9.20 0.93 -22.96
CA ASN A 666 -9.64 0.30 -24.20
C ASN A 666 -9.41 -1.21 -24.13
N THR A 667 -10.48 -2.01 -24.02
CA THR A 667 -10.38 -3.48 -23.94
C THR A 667 -9.79 -4.15 -25.19
N ASN A 668 -9.56 -3.42 -26.27
CA ASN A 668 -8.83 -3.94 -27.44
C ASN A 668 -7.30 -3.82 -27.30
N ILE A 669 -6.82 -3.11 -26.28
CA ILE A 669 -5.41 -2.84 -25.99
C ILE A 669 -5.18 -3.08 -24.50
N GLU A 670 -5.20 -4.34 -24.07
CA GLU A 670 -5.13 -4.71 -22.65
C GLU A 670 -3.79 -4.35 -21.97
N ASP A 671 -2.74 -4.11 -22.76
CA ASP A 671 -1.43 -3.65 -22.30
C ASP A 671 -1.43 -2.15 -21.92
N GLU A 672 -2.49 -1.40 -22.25
CA GLU A 672 -2.71 -0.01 -21.82
C GLU A 672 -3.68 0.01 -20.64
N PHE A 673 -3.16 0.31 -19.45
CA PHE A 673 -3.93 0.25 -18.20
C PHE A 673 -3.38 1.20 -17.15
N ASP A 674 -4.23 1.49 -16.16
CA ASP A 674 -3.85 2.16 -14.93
C ASP A 674 -4.01 1.20 -13.74
N TYR A 675 -3.01 1.09 -12.88
CA TYR A 675 -3.16 0.53 -11.54
C TYR A 675 -3.35 1.64 -10.53
N TRP A 676 -4.45 1.58 -9.80
CA TRP A 676 -4.74 2.49 -8.71
C TRP A 676 -4.49 1.78 -7.38
N ALA A 677 -3.69 2.41 -6.54
CA ALA A 677 -3.47 2.01 -5.16
C ALA A 677 -3.98 3.12 -4.24
N LEU A 678 -4.94 2.80 -3.38
CA LEU A 678 -5.42 3.71 -2.35
C LEU A 678 -4.31 3.91 -1.31
N THR A 679 -3.79 5.14 -1.20
CA THR A 679 -2.75 5.47 -0.23
C THR A 679 -3.33 5.94 1.08
N SER A 680 -4.43 6.70 1.05
CA SER A 680 -5.12 7.18 2.24
C SER A 680 -6.58 7.53 1.94
N TYR A 681 -7.43 7.55 2.97
CA TYR A 681 -8.85 7.85 2.89
C TYR A 681 -9.27 8.78 4.03
N GLU A 682 -9.96 9.87 3.69
CA GLU A 682 -10.55 10.83 4.63
C GLU A 682 -12.07 10.64 4.67
N TYR A 683 -12.57 10.19 5.81
CA TYR A 683 -13.96 9.74 5.97
C TYR A 683 -14.98 10.87 6.11
N GLN A 684 -14.59 12.08 6.51
CA GLN A 684 -15.56 13.18 6.71
C GLN A 684 -16.02 13.80 5.39
N GLN A 685 -15.11 13.89 4.42
CA GLN A 685 -15.35 14.47 3.10
C GLN A 685 -15.46 13.41 2.00
N ASN A 686 -15.22 12.14 2.36
CA ASN A 686 -15.13 10.98 1.48
C ASN A 686 -14.09 11.22 0.36
N LEU A 687 -12.86 11.53 0.77
CA LEU A 687 -11.75 11.80 -0.15
C LEU A 687 -10.77 10.62 -0.17
N LEU A 688 -10.35 10.27 -1.38
CA LEU A 688 -9.40 9.20 -1.68
C LEU A 688 -8.10 9.85 -2.18
N ALA A 689 -6.97 9.44 -1.60
CA ALA A 689 -5.64 9.70 -2.13
C ALA A 689 -5.17 8.43 -2.85
N ILE A 690 -4.87 8.54 -4.14
CA ILE A 690 -4.62 7.40 -5.01
C ILE A 690 -3.26 7.59 -5.67
N LYS A 691 -2.41 6.57 -5.58
CA LYS A 691 -1.21 6.45 -6.40
C LYS A 691 -1.58 5.70 -7.67
N ILE A 692 -1.18 6.24 -8.81
CA ILE A 692 -1.48 5.67 -10.13
C ILE A 692 -0.18 5.25 -10.80
N PHE A 693 -0.15 4.01 -11.29
CA PHE A 693 0.80 3.57 -12.29
C PHE A 693 0.08 3.44 -13.63
N SER A 694 0.43 4.29 -14.60
CA SER A 694 -0.17 4.28 -15.94
C SER A 694 0.80 3.68 -16.94
N GLN A 695 0.36 2.62 -17.63
CA GLN A 695 1.05 2.00 -18.76
C GLN A 695 0.36 2.41 -20.06
N GLN A 696 1.09 3.09 -20.95
CA GLN A 696 0.61 3.56 -22.25
C GLN A 696 1.60 3.15 -23.35
N GLY A 697 1.37 1.99 -23.97
CA GLY A 697 2.29 1.40 -24.95
C GLY A 697 3.66 1.07 -24.32
N GLN A 698 4.73 1.77 -24.74
CA GLN A 698 6.07 1.62 -24.13
C GLN A 698 6.39 2.69 -23.07
N GLN A 699 5.47 3.61 -22.81
CA GLN A 699 5.64 4.67 -21.82
C GLN A 699 4.91 4.27 -20.54
N ALA A 700 5.56 4.51 -19.41
CA ALA A 700 4.98 4.29 -18.11
C ALA A 700 5.24 5.53 -17.24
N GLN A 701 4.26 5.91 -16.43
CA GLN A 701 4.39 7.02 -15.48
C GLN A 701 3.77 6.64 -14.14
N ILE A 702 4.33 7.17 -13.06
CA ILE A 702 3.71 7.15 -11.73
C ILE A 702 3.26 8.57 -11.43
N THR A 703 2.00 8.70 -11.03
CA THR A 703 1.40 9.97 -10.64
C THR A 703 0.57 9.81 -9.39
N SER A 704 0.19 10.93 -8.81
CA SER A 704 -0.71 11.01 -7.67
C SER A 704 -2.03 11.64 -8.09
N LEU A 705 -3.09 11.22 -7.43
CA LEU A 705 -4.44 11.68 -7.71
C LEU A 705 -5.23 11.78 -6.40
N MET A 706 -6.02 12.85 -6.28
CA MET A 706 -7.07 12.98 -5.27
C MET A 706 -8.45 12.87 -5.92
N ALA A 707 -9.32 12.04 -5.36
CA ALA A 707 -10.69 11.90 -5.83
C ALA A 707 -11.68 12.02 -4.67
N ARG A 708 -12.85 12.62 -4.91
CA ARG A 708 -13.97 12.63 -3.97
C ARG A 708 -15.05 11.66 -4.43
N GLU A 709 -15.59 10.85 -3.53
CA GLU A 709 -16.72 9.98 -3.85
C GLU A 709 -18.08 10.68 -3.64
N TYR A 710 -19.00 10.45 -4.58
CA TYR A 710 -20.39 10.87 -4.51
C TYR A 710 -21.29 9.66 -4.68
N ALA A 711 -22.27 9.51 -3.80
CA ALA A 711 -23.33 8.53 -3.99
C ALA A 711 -24.30 9.02 -5.08
N PRO A 712 -24.98 8.10 -5.80
CA PRO A 712 -25.95 8.49 -6.82
C PRO A 712 -26.99 9.50 -6.30
N GLY A 713 -27.01 10.69 -6.89
CA GLY A 713 -27.96 11.76 -6.54
C GLY A 713 -27.69 12.46 -5.21
N SER A 714 -26.49 12.35 -4.64
CA SER A 714 -26.14 13.02 -3.38
C SER A 714 -25.75 14.50 -3.54
N LEU A 715 -25.54 14.97 -4.78
CA LEU A 715 -25.26 16.39 -5.05
C LEU A 715 -26.46 17.25 -4.62
N ALA A 716 -26.19 18.33 -3.89
CA ALA A 716 -27.20 19.28 -3.43
C ALA A 716 -26.74 20.73 -3.67
N ALA A 717 -27.70 21.61 -3.96
CA ALA A 717 -27.44 23.03 -4.04
C ALA A 717 -27.38 23.66 -2.64
N CYS A 718 -26.47 24.62 -2.42
CA CYS A 718 -26.30 25.29 -1.14
C CYS A 718 -27.33 26.43 -0.96
N LEU A 719 -28.46 26.13 -0.31
CA LEU A 719 -29.57 27.09 -0.14
C LEU A 719 -29.33 28.17 0.91
N ASP A 720 -28.22 28.10 1.66
CA ASP A 720 -27.92 29.05 2.74
C ASP A 720 -27.70 30.46 2.20
N GLY A 721 -28.49 31.42 2.70
CA GLY A 721 -28.41 32.82 2.24
C GLY A 721 -29.11 33.06 0.90
N ASP A 722 -29.91 32.12 0.40
CA ASP A 722 -30.79 32.36 -0.73
C ASP A 722 -31.87 33.37 -0.35
N SER A 723 -32.13 34.31 -1.25
CA SER A 723 -33.00 35.45 -1.02
C SER A 723 -34.49 35.08 -0.90
N GLY A 724 -34.89 33.94 -1.47
CA GLY A 724 -36.29 33.58 -1.68
C GLY A 724 -37.02 34.53 -2.64
N TRP A 725 -38.23 34.16 -3.07
CA TRP A 725 -38.97 34.91 -4.10
C TRP A 725 -40.37 35.35 -3.65
N ASP A 726 -40.70 36.64 -3.84
CA ASP A 726 -42.04 37.20 -3.61
C ASP A 726 -42.80 37.31 -4.94
N GLN A 727 -43.85 36.50 -5.06
CA GLN A 727 -44.69 36.44 -6.25
C GLN A 727 -45.55 37.69 -6.48
N THR A 728 -45.78 38.51 -5.45
CA THR A 728 -46.65 39.69 -5.57
C THR A 728 -45.93 40.88 -6.17
N THR A 729 -44.64 41.03 -5.86
CA THR A 729 -43.79 42.13 -6.34
C THR A 729 -42.83 41.68 -7.43
N ALA A 730 -42.73 40.38 -7.71
CA ALA A 730 -41.75 39.78 -8.61
C ALA A 730 -40.31 40.24 -8.26
N THR A 731 -40.00 40.17 -6.97
CA THR A 731 -38.69 40.52 -6.41
C THR A 731 -38.24 39.49 -5.38
N PRO A 732 -36.94 39.46 -5.06
CA PRO A 732 -36.43 38.76 -3.89
C PRO A 732 -37.15 39.12 -2.59
N VAL A 733 -37.41 38.14 -1.72
CA VAL A 733 -37.96 38.38 -0.37
C VAL A 733 -36.94 39.12 0.48
N VAL A 734 -35.67 38.73 0.36
CA VAL A 734 -34.53 39.39 1.00
C VAL A 734 -33.62 39.97 -0.08
N LYS A 735 -33.39 41.29 -0.01
CA LYS A 735 -32.42 41.97 -0.87
C LYS A 735 -31.01 41.66 -0.40
N GLU A 736 -30.16 41.22 -1.30
CA GLU A 736 -28.78 40.88 -0.98
C GLU A 736 -27.81 41.69 -1.81
N SER A 737 -26.65 42.02 -1.25
CA SER A 737 -25.61 42.74 -1.99
C SER A 737 -24.69 41.78 -2.73
N LEU A 738 -24.00 42.25 -3.77
CA LEU A 738 -22.96 41.49 -4.45
C LEU A 738 -21.83 41.04 -3.49
N ALA A 739 -21.53 41.85 -2.47
CA ALA A 739 -20.55 41.47 -1.44
C ALA A 739 -21.04 40.31 -0.56
N ASN A 740 -22.35 40.26 -0.27
CA ASN A 740 -22.96 39.13 0.43
C ASN A 740 -22.95 37.88 -0.44
N TYR A 741 -23.27 38.00 -1.74
CA TYR A 741 -23.15 36.89 -2.69
C TYR A 741 -21.75 36.28 -2.67
N ASN A 742 -20.71 37.11 -2.84
CA ASN A 742 -19.33 36.63 -2.83
C ASN A 742 -19.00 35.92 -1.50
N SER A 743 -19.51 36.42 -0.38
CA SER A 743 -19.32 35.78 0.93
C SER A 743 -20.06 34.43 1.03
N GLN A 744 -21.30 34.35 0.54
CA GLN A 744 -22.09 33.12 0.55
C GLN A 744 -21.50 32.05 -0.37
N VAL A 745 -21.01 32.42 -1.56
CA VAL A 745 -20.32 31.47 -2.44
C VAL A 745 -19.12 30.84 -1.75
N GLN A 746 -18.29 31.63 -1.07
CA GLN A 746 -17.12 31.10 -0.37
C GLN A 746 -17.48 30.18 0.80
N LEU A 747 -18.64 30.39 1.45
CA LEU A 747 -19.15 29.50 2.49
C LEU A 747 -19.72 28.19 1.91
N CYS A 748 -20.34 28.26 0.74
CA CYS A 748 -20.96 27.12 0.06
C CYS A 748 -19.96 26.25 -0.71
N LYS A 749 -18.84 26.83 -1.16
CA LYS A 749 -17.84 26.16 -2.00
C LYS A 749 -17.25 24.93 -1.31
N GLN A 750 -17.36 23.80 -1.99
CA GLN A 750 -16.69 22.56 -1.65
C GLN A 750 -15.33 22.54 -2.34
N ILE A 751 -14.31 23.03 -1.63
CA ILE A 751 -12.91 23.01 -2.08
C ILE A 751 -12.19 21.88 -1.36
N TRP A 752 -11.55 21.00 -2.12
CA TRP A 752 -10.67 19.96 -1.57
C TRP A 752 -9.26 20.12 -2.14
N PHE A 753 -8.24 20.21 -1.27
CA PHE A 753 -6.82 20.41 -1.63
C PHE A 753 -6.53 21.63 -2.51
N GLY A 754 -7.27 22.72 -2.31
CA GLY A 754 -7.13 23.93 -3.14
C GLY A 754 -7.66 23.76 -4.57
N ARG A 755 -8.23 22.59 -4.91
CA ARG A 755 -8.92 22.34 -6.17
C ARG A 755 -10.33 22.89 -6.06
N ASN A 756 -10.64 23.87 -6.90
CA ASN A 756 -11.91 24.60 -6.86
C ASN A 756 -12.70 24.28 -8.14
N PRO A 757 -13.95 23.81 -8.04
CA PRO A 757 -14.79 23.70 -9.22
C PRO A 757 -15.09 25.11 -9.77
N VAL A 758 -14.79 25.33 -11.05
CA VAL A 758 -15.00 26.61 -11.73
C VAL A 758 -15.54 26.40 -13.13
N PHE A 759 -16.21 27.41 -13.68
CA PHE A 759 -16.51 27.42 -15.09
C PHE A 759 -15.23 27.73 -15.89
N THR A 760 -14.99 26.94 -16.92
CA THR A 760 -13.90 27.16 -17.89
C THR A 760 -14.50 27.25 -19.29
N GLU A 761 -13.79 27.90 -20.21
CA GLU A 761 -14.22 27.94 -21.62
C GLU A 761 -14.32 26.53 -22.21
N ALA A 762 -13.36 25.65 -21.90
CA ALA A 762 -13.36 24.25 -22.34
C ALA A 762 -14.62 23.49 -21.90
N LEU A 763 -15.14 23.78 -20.71
CA LEU A 763 -16.36 23.17 -20.16
C LEU A 763 -17.64 23.70 -20.83
N LEU A 764 -17.65 24.96 -21.32
CA LEU A 764 -18.86 25.62 -21.85
C LEU A 764 -18.94 25.68 -23.37
N VAL A 765 -17.82 25.80 -24.08
CA VAL A 765 -17.78 26.02 -25.53
C VAL A 765 -16.72 25.18 -26.25
N GLY A 766 -16.13 24.18 -25.58
CA GLY A 766 -15.24 23.21 -26.22
C GLY A 766 -14.09 23.83 -27.02
N GLN A 767 -14.02 23.50 -28.31
CA GLN A 767 -13.02 24.00 -29.25
C GLN A 767 -13.51 25.28 -29.94
N SER A 768 -12.77 26.38 -29.75
CA SER A 768 -13.09 27.66 -30.39
C SER A 768 -13.26 27.56 -31.91
N GLY A 769 -14.40 28.00 -32.41
CA GLY A 769 -14.80 27.99 -33.81
C GLY A 769 -15.64 26.78 -34.25
N ASP A 770 -16.07 25.91 -33.33
CA ASP A 770 -16.91 24.74 -33.60
C ASP A 770 -18.22 24.75 -32.80
N ASN A 771 -19.25 25.43 -33.31
CA ASN A 771 -20.56 25.53 -32.63
C ASN A 771 -21.32 24.20 -32.38
N ARG A 772 -20.75 23.05 -32.74
CA ARG A 772 -21.31 21.73 -32.44
C ARG A 772 -20.99 21.28 -31.02
N ASP A 773 -19.93 21.79 -30.41
CA ASP A 773 -19.54 21.44 -29.04
C ASP A 773 -19.94 22.50 -27.99
N ASP A 774 -20.44 23.66 -28.44
CA ASP A 774 -21.18 24.65 -27.64
C ASP A 774 -22.18 23.99 -26.67
N LYS A 775 -22.22 24.47 -25.41
CA LYS A 775 -23.11 23.96 -24.36
C LYS A 775 -24.19 24.94 -23.94
N ALA A 776 -25.20 24.38 -23.29
CA ALA A 776 -26.19 25.13 -22.54
C ALA A 776 -26.32 24.56 -21.13
N LEU A 777 -26.57 25.44 -20.16
CA LEU A 777 -26.94 25.03 -18.80
C LEU A 777 -28.45 24.80 -18.78
N SER A 778 -28.86 23.63 -18.29
CA SER A 778 -30.25 23.28 -17.99
C SER A 778 -30.43 23.21 -16.47
N PHE A 779 -31.46 23.88 -15.95
CA PHE A 779 -31.69 24.10 -14.53
C PHE A 779 -32.63 23.04 -13.94
N ALA A 780 -32.22 22.37 -12.86
CA ALA A 780 -32.93 21.20 -12.34
C ALA A 780 -34.26 21.55 -11.67
N SER A 781 -34.39 22.75 -11.11
CA SER A 781 -35.63 23.28 -10.54
C SER A 781 -36.79 23.32 -11.57
N ASP A 782 -36.47 23.31 -12.86
CA ASP A 782 -37.41 23.46 -13.98
C ASP A 782 -37.56 22.17 -14.81
N ASN A 783 -37.39 20.99 -14.21
CA ASN A 783 -37.51 19.71 -14.92
C ASN A 783 -38.96 19.23 -15.15
N GLN A 784 -39.94 20.14 -15.18
CA GLN A 784 -41.34 19.80 -15.47
C GLN A 784 -41.64 19.93 -16.97
N PRO A 785 -42.43 19.02 -17.58
CA PRO A 785 -42.81 19.13 -18.98
C PRO A 785 -43.53 20.46 -19.27
N GLY A 786 -42.95 21.30 -20.14
CA GLY A 786 -43.50 22.61 -20.53
C GLY A 786 -43.10 23.79 -19.63
N SER A 787 -42.08 23.62 -18.80
CA SER A 787 -41.56 24.67 -17.90
C SER A 787 -40.07 24.44 -17.69
N ALA A 788 -39.22 24.78 -18.67
CA ALA A 788 -37.78 24.55 -18.63
C ALA A 788 -36.98 25.81 -19.02
N ARG A 789 -35.94 26.12 -18.24
CA ARG A 789 -35.01 27.23 -18.51
C ARG A 789 -33.67 26.72 -19.04
N TYR A 790 -33.08 27.47 -19.96
CA TYR A 790 -31.80 27.19 -20.57
C TYR A 790 -30.96 28.46 -20.71
N LEU A 791 -29.70 28.38 -20.33
CA LEU A 791 -28.68 29.38 -20.66
C LEU A 791 -27.81 28.81 -21.78
N LYS A 792 -28.09 29.21 -23.02
CA LYS A 792 -27.38 28.76 -24.23
C LYS A 792 -26.15 29.64 -24.48
N LEU A 793 -24.98 29.02 -24.56
CA LEU A 793 -23.71 29.69 -24.74
C LEU A 793 -23.14 29.34 -26.12
N SER A 794 -22.50 30.31 -26.77
CA SER A 794 -21.87 30.16 -28.09
C SER A 794 -20.45 30.68 -28.04
N ASP A 795 -19.55 30.04 -28.79
CA ASP A 795 -18.17 30.50 -29.00
C ASP A 795 -18.03 31.75 -29.91
N THR A 796 -19.14 32.33 -30.37
CA THR A 796 -19.13 33.51 -31.26
C THR A 796 -18.72 34.76 -30.49
N PHE A 797 -17.56 35.31 -30.84
CA PHE A 797 -16.94 36.40 -30.09
C PHE A 797 -17.37 37.80 -30.55
N GLN A 798 -17.79 38.64 -29.60
CA GLN A 798 -18.09 40.07 -29.75
C GLN A 798 -17.35 40.93 -28.70
N GLY A 799 -16.16 41.42 -29.06
CA GLY A 799 -15.43 42.40 -28.25
C GLY A 799 -14.67 41.78 -27.07
N GLU A 800 -15.22 41.82 -25.85
CA GLU A 800 -14.71 41.12 -24.67
C GLU A 800 -15.65 39.99 -24.20
N PHE A 801 -16.72 39.75 -24.97
CA PHE A 801 -17.79 38.82 -24.64
C PHE A 801 -18.00 37.81 -25.77
N PHE A 802 -18.68 36.73 -25.43
CA PHE A 802 -19.24 35.74 -26.33
C PHE A 802 -20.76 35.93 -26.44
N ASP A 803 -21.33 35.52 -27.56
CA ASP A 803 -22.79 35.56 -27.77
C ASP A 803 -23.48 34.39 -27.05
N GLY A 804 -24.75 34.59 -26.68
CA GLY A 804 -25.58 33.54 -26.11
C GLY A 804 -27.07 33.88 -26.14
N ALA A 805 -27.88 33.01 -25.54
CA ALA A 805 -29.30 33.26 -25.34
C ALA A 805 -29.78 32.71 -23.99
N TYR A 806 -30.63 33.47 -23.31
CA TYR A 806 -31.40 33.01 -22.15
C TYR A 806 -32.81 32.64 -22.60
N ILE A 807 -33.20 31.37 -22.42
CA ILE A 807 -34.42 30.79 -22.99
C ILE A 807 -35.26 30.17 -21.87
N ASP A 808 -36.57 30.41 -21.89
CA ASP A 808 -37.54 29.76 -20.99
C ASP A 808 -38.77 29.33 -21.79
N GLU A 809 -39.17 28.08 -21.57
CA GLU A 809 -40.36 27.47 -22.20
C GLU A 809 -41.66 27.73 -21.44
N SER A 810 -41.59 28.29 -20.24
CA SER A 810 -42.74 28.52 -19.36
C SER A 810 -43.67 29.62 -19.90
N GLY A 811 -44.98 29.42 -19.76
CA GLY A 811 -46.04 30.34 -20.22
C GLY A 811 -45.95 30.73 -21.68
N CYS A 812 -45.75 32.03 -21.96
CA CYS A 812 -45.72 32.54 -23.33
C CYS A 812 -44.35 32.37 -24.02
N GLY A 813 -43.35 31.85 -23.29
CA GLY A 813 -41.98 31.61 -23.72
C GLY A 813 -41.18 32.88 -24.01
N PHE A 814 -39.90 32.91 -23.64
CA PHE A 814 -38.99 34.00 -24.03
C PHE A 814 -37.63 33.48 -24.49
N ASN A 815 -36.96 34.29 -25.31
CA ASN A 815 -35.64 34.03 -25.86
C ASN A 815 -34.89 35.36 -25.97
N ILE A 816 -34.04 35.63 -24.99
CA ILE A 816 -33.34 36.90 -24.82
C ILE A 816 -31.89 36.74 -25.26
N ALA A 817 -31.45 37.55 -26.22
CA ALA A 817 -30.05 37.61 -26.61
C ALA A 817 -29.20 38.15 -25.44
N ILE A 818 -28.13 37.44 -25.10
CA ILE A 818 -27.19 37.80 -24.05
C ILE A 818 -25.77 37.86 -24.60
N ARG A 819 -24.90 38.54 -23.87
CA ARG A 819 -23.45 38.44 -24.01
C ARG A 819 -22.85 37.95 -22.70
N TRP A 820 -21.90 37.02 -22.78
CA TRP A 820 -21.34 36.34 -21.60
C TRP A 820 -19.81 36.27 -21.64
N LYS A 821 -19.19 36.02 -20.49
CA LYS A 821 -17.75 35.79 -20.36
C LYS A 821 -17.45 35.01 -19.07
N ILE A 822 -16.24 34.47 -18.98
CA ILE A 822 -15.68 33.94 -17.72
C ILE A 822 -14.80 35.02 -17.10
N GLU A 823 -15.07 35.39 -15.84
CA GLU A 823 -14.22 36.29 -15.06
C GLU A 823 -12.97 35.53 -14.53
N GLU A 824 -11.93 36.25 -14.07
CA GLU A 824 -10.64 35.64 -13.67
C GLU A 824 -10.76 34.55 -12.59
N ASP A 825 -11.81 34.59 -11.75
CA ASP A 825 -12.06 33.63 -10.68
C ASP A 825 -12.94 32.44 -11.12
N GLY A 826 -13.24 32.32 -12.41
CA GLY A 826 -14.08 31.27 -12.98
C GLY A 826 -15.59 31.53 -12.86
N THR A 827 -16.00 32.76 -12.55
CA THR A 827 -17.41 33.17 -12.54
C THR A 827 -17.94 33.28 -13.97
N LEU A 828 -19.07 32.61 -14.24
CA LEU A 828 -19.83 32.84 -15.46
C LEU A 828 -20.65 34.12 -15.29
N TYR A 829 -20.28 35.17 -16.02
CA TYR A 829 -21.00 36.43 -16.07
C TYR A 829 -21.76 36.53 -17.39
N TYR A 830 -23.02 36.95 -17.34
CA TYR A 830 -23.76 37.32 -18.54
C TYR A 830 -24.66 38.52 -18.33
N GLU A 831 -24.97 39.22 -19.43
CA GLU A 831 -25.87 40.37 -19.45
C GLU A 831 -26.68 40.42 -20.74
N SER A 832 -27.87 41.02 -20.69
CA SER A 832 -28.72 41.18 -21.86
C SER A 832 -28.12 42.13 -22.89
N VAL A 833 -28.34 41.81 -24.18
CA VAL A 833 -27.99 42.71 -25.29
C VAL A 833 -29.06 43.80 -25.48
N ASP A 834 -30.31 43.51 -25.11
CA ASP A 834 -31.40 44.48 -25.19
C ASP A 834 -31.35 45.46 -24.01
N GLU A 835 -31.00 46.71 -24.31
CA GLU A 835 -30.97 47.82 -23.34
C GLU A 835 -32.35 48.14 -22.74
N SER A 836 -33.43 47.66 -23.35
CA SER A 836 -34.80 47.80 -22.84
C SER A 836 -35.07 46.86 -21.65
N TYR A 837 -34.27 45.81 -21.50
CA TYR A 837 -34.37 44.82 -20.43
C TYR A 837 -33.00 44.62 -19.76
N PRO A 838 -32.44 45.64 -19.09
CA PRO A 838 -31.11 45.55 -18.50
C PRO A 838 -31.09 44.51 -17.37
N MET A 839 -30.42 43.38 -17.60
CA MET A 839 -30.15 42.36 -16.59
C MET A 839 -28.69 41.93 -16.65
N ASN A 840 -28.15 41.56 -15.50
CA ASN A 840 -26.89 40.86 -15.41
C ASN A 840 -26.95 39.79 -14.32
N GLU A 841 -26.23 38.70 -14.55
CA GLU A 841 -26.14 37.61 -13.59
C GLU A 841 -24.72 37.06 -13.53
N ARG A 842 -24.33 36.65 -12.32
CA ARG A 842 -23.08 35.93 -12.01
C ARG A 842 -23.41 34.56 -11.48
N ILE A 843 -22.78 33.53 -12.00
CA ILE A 843 -22.95 32.15 -11.55
C ILE A 843 -21.59 31.56 -11.21
N GLN A 844 -21.46 30.99 -10.02
CA GLN A 844 -20.30 30.22 -9.60
C GLN A 844 -20.70 28.78 -9.28
N ILE A 845 -19.82 27.83 -9.63
CA ILE A 845 -19.94 26.45 -9.18
C ILE A 845 -19.56 26.40 -7.70
N THR A 846 -20.40 25.73 -6.91
CA THR A 846 -20.20 25.50 -5.48
C THR A 846 -19.79 24.07 -5.17
N ASP A 847 -20.29 23.10 -5.94
CA ASP A 847 -19.92 21.68 -5.82
C ASP A 847 -20.20 20.95 -7.15
N THR A 848 -19.66 19.74 -7.32
CA THR A 848 -19.90 18.90 -8.50
C THR A 848 -19.76 17.41 -8.15
N ASP A 849 -20.72 16.60 -8.60
CA ASP A 849 -20.61 15.13 -8.56
C ASP A 849 -19.96 14.57 -9.83
N GLY A 850 -19.38 15.44 -10.66
CA GLY A 850 -18.74 15.10 -11.92
C GLY A 850 -19.71 14.91 -13.09
N LEU A 851 -21.03 14.80 -12.84
CA LEU A 851 -22.09 14.66 -13.86
C LEU A 851 -23.00 15.90 -13.89
N LYS A 852 -23.13 16.59 -12.77
CA LYS A 852 -23.94 17.79 -12.57
C LYS A 852 -23.17 18.80 -11.73
N LEU A 853 -23.57 20.07 -11.82
CA LEU A 853 -22.92 21.17 -11.12
C LEU A 853 -23.91 21.82 -10.16
N ALA A 854 -23.57 21.91 -8.88
CA ALA A 854 -24.32 22.72 -7.92
C ALA A 854 -23.83 24.17 -8.05
N ILE A 855 -24.74 25.10 -8.27
CA ILE A 855 -24.41 26.50 -8.51
C ILE A 855 -24.97 27.42 -7.43
N LYS A 856 -24.34 28.59 -7.32
CA LYS A 856 -24.87 29.75 -6.62
C LYS A 856 -24.76 30.95 -7.54
N ALA A 857 -25.82 31.72 -7.61
CA ALA A 857 -25.98 32.78 -8.59
C ALA A 857 -26.43 34.08 -7.93
N PHE A 858 -26.04 35.19 -8.56
CA PHE A 858 -26.46 36.53 -8.21
C PHE A 858 -27.07 37.22 -9.42
N ASN A 859 -28.36 37.48 -9.36
CA ASN A 859 -29.11 38.15 -10.42
C ASN A 859 -29.39 39.60 -10.02
N HIS A 860 -29.20 40.51 -10.97
CA HIS A 860 -29.59 41.91 -10.85
C HIS A 860 -30.36 42.37 -12.09
N GLN A 861 -31.47 43.06 -11.87
CA GLN A 861 -32.31 43.60 -12.93
C GLN A 861 -32.48 45.11 -12.75
N GLY A 862 -32.24 45.87 -13.81
CA GLY A 862 -32.30 47.33 -13.77
C GLY A 862 -33.69 47.87 -13.43
N ARG A 863 -34.75 47.09 -13.69
CA ARG A 863 -36.12 47.48 -13.29
C ARG A 863 -36.29 47.64 -11.78
N TRP A 864 -35.56 46.87 -10.98
CA TRP A 864 -35.60 46.94 -9.52
C TRP A 864 -35.04 48.27 -9.00
N GLN A 865 -34.17 48.92 -9.78
CA GLN A 865 -33.68 50.26 -9.50
C GLN A 865 -34.67 51.35 -9.91
N THR A 866 -35.35 51.17 -11.05
CA THR A 866 -36.24 52.20 -11.60
C THR A 866 -37.59 52.29 -10.90
N ASP A 867 -38.03 51.23 -10.22
CA ASP A 867 -39.23 51.25 -9.38
C ASP A 867 -38.92 51.82 -7.99
N GLU A 868 -39.37 53.06 -7.75
CA GLU A 868 -39.18 53.77 -6.47
C GLU A 868 -39.84 53.07 -5.27
N SER A 869 -40.81 52.17 -5.50
CA SER A 869 -41.42 51.38 -4.42
C SER A 869 -40.50 50.23 -3.96
N LEU A 870 -39.64 49.74 -4.85
CA LEU A 870 -38.76 48.61 -4.59
C LEU A 870 -37.43 49.05 -3.97
N ASN A 871 -36.86 50.21 -4.31
CA ASN A 871 -35.62 50.76 -3.70
C ASN A 871 -34.41 49.79 -3.71
N TYR A 872 -34.00 49.28 -4.86
CA TYR A 872 -32.72 48.54 -4.99
C TYR A 872 -31.59 49.46 -5.45
N SER A 873 -30.38 49.27 -4.91
CA SER A 873 -29.16 49.84 -5.49
C SER A 873 -28.65 49.02 -6.68
N SER A 874 -27.62 49.53 -7.37
CA SER A 874 -27.00 48.84 -8.51
C SER A 874 -26.18 47.61 -8.15
N ASP A 875 -25.91 47.39 -6.87
CA ASP A 875 -25.17 46.26 -6.31
C ASP A 875 -26.04 45.35 -5.44
N GLU A 876 -27.36 45.60 -5.39
CA GLU A 876 -28.35 44.79 -4.67
C GLU A 876 -29.14 43.94 -5.66
N GLY A 877 -29.45 42.70 -5.30
CA GLY A 877 -30.14 41.76 -6.15
C GLY A 877 -30.59 40.51 -5.41
N GLU A 878 -30.71 39.43 -6.17
CA GLU A 878 -31.14 38.11 -5.73
C GLU A 878 -29.95 37.18 -5.59
N ILE A 879 -29.83 36.47 -4.47
CA ILE A 879 -29.00 35.26 -4.36
C ILE A 879 -29.91 34.05 -4.50
N TRP A 880 -29.55 33.11 -5.37
CA TRP A 880 -30.25 31.84 -5.52
C TRP A 880 -29.31 30.69 -5.86
N SER A 881 -29.77 29.46 -5.66
CA SER A 881 -29.00 28.24 -5.90
C SER A 881 -29.82 27.17 -6.62
N ASP A 882 -29.15 26.37 -7.46
CA ASP A 882 -29.76 25.23 -8.16
C ASP A 882 -28.69 24.19 -8.54
N ILE A 883 -29.13 23.05 -9.08
CA ILE A 883 -28.29 22.08 -9.76
C ILE A 883 -28.47 22.26 -11.26
N VAL A 884 -27.37 22.37 -12.00
CA VAL A 884 -27.40 22.46 -13.47
C VAL A 884 -26.78 21.23 -14.11
N THR A 885 -27.28 20.89 -15.28
CA THR A 885 -26.72 19.88 -16.18
C THR A 885 -26.27 20.55 -17.47
N LEU A 886 -25.10 20.20 -17.99
CA LEU A 886 -24.65 20.66 -19.30
C LEU A 886 -25.28 19.78 -20.39
N ILE A 887 -25.90 20.44 -21.38
CA ILE A 887 -26.42 19.79 -22.58
C ILE A 887 -25.82 20.46 -23.82
N ASP A 888 -25.85 19.80 -24.97
CA ASP A 888 -25.45 20.43 -26.21
C ASP A 888 -26.38 21.62 -26.53
N ALA A 889 -25.80 22.76 -26.91
CA ALA A 889 -26.54 23.97 -27.27
C ALA A 889 -27.50 23.76 -28.46
N SER A 890 -27.25 22.73 -29.26
CA SER A 890 -28.12 22.26 -30.36
C SER A 890 -29.35 21.48 -29.90
N SER A 891 -29.33 20.95 -28.67
CA SER A 891 -30.45 20.23 -28.06
C SER A 891 -31.46 21.15 -27.36
N VAL A 892 -31.12 22.44 -27.19
CA VAL A 892 -32.03 23.44 -26.63
C VAL A 892 -33.19 23.68 -27.60
N PRO A 893 -34.45 23.57 -27.14
CA PRO A 893 -35.63 23.83 -27.97
C PRO A 893 -35.65 25.25 -28.54
N ASN A 894 -36.19 25.39 -29.75
CA ASN A 894 -36.38 26.71 -30.36
C ASN A 894 -37.69 27.32 -29.86
N VAL A 895 -37.61 28.18 -28.85
CA VAL A 895 -38.76 28.93 -28.32
C VAL A 895 -38.96 30.19 -29.16
N VAL A 896 -40.17 30.34 -29.72
CA VAL A 896 -40.60 31.56 -30.40
C VAL A 896 -41.58 32.28 -29.47
N PRO A 897 -41.25 33.47 -28.96
CA PRO A 897 -42.14 34.23 -28.09
C PRO A 897 -43.49 34.51 -28.78
N THR A 898 -44.58 34.45 -28.02
CA THR A 898 -45.92 34.78 -28.55
C THR A 898 -46.05 36.30 -28.66
N GLU A 899 -46.04 36.87 -29.87
CA GLU A 899 -46.19 38.31 -30.10
C GLU A 899 -47.61 38.81 -29.74
N PRO A 900 -47.76 40.01 -29.16
CA PRO A 900 -49.07 40.62 -28.94
C PRO A 900 -49.80 40.89 -30.26
N PRO A 901 -51.15 40.77 -30.31
CA PRO A 901 -51.90 41.09 -31.52
C PRO A 901 -51.69 42.58 -31.88
N PRO A 902 -51.61 42.91 -33.18
CA PRO A 902 -51.38 44.28 -33.61
C PRO A 902 -52.53 45.20 -33.13
N PRO A 903 -52.24 46.47 -32.77
CA PRO A 903 -53.26 47.40 -32.32
C PRO A 903 -54.33 47.60 -33.39
N VAL A 904 -55.61 47.60 -32.98
CA VAL A 904 -56.75 47.82 -33.86
C VAL A 904 -56.70 49.25 -34.41
N GLU A 905 -56.54 49.43 -35.73
CA GLU A 905 -56.61 50.74 -36.37
C GLU A 905 -58.04 51.32 -36.24
N GLU A 906 -58.18 52.51 -35.65
CA GLU A 906 -59.45 53.25 -35.61
C GLU A 906 -59.86 53.70 -37.03
N GLU A 907 -61.03 53.25 -37.50
CA GLU A 907 -61.65 53.74 -38.72
C GLU A 907 -62.07 55.22 -38.56
N THR A 908 -61.55 56.08 -39.43
CA THR A 908 -61.91 57.50 -39.51
C THR A 908 -63.32 57.69 -40.12
N PRO A 909 -64.24 58.47 -39.52
CA PRO A 909 -65.51 58.83 -40.17
C PRO A 909 -65.34 59.97 -41.19
N PRO A 910 -66.16 60.05 -42.26
CA PRO A 910 -66.03 61.06 -43.30
C PRO A 910 -66.60 62.44 -42.91
N GLU A 911 -66.07 63.48 -43.59
CA GLU A 911 -66.37 64.90 -43.40
C GLU A 911 -67.85 65.30 -43.49
N GLY A 912 -68.27 66.20 -42.58
CA GLY A 912 -69.24 67.25 -42.88
C GLY A 912 -70.41 67.38 -41.91
N GLU A 913 -70.28 68.26 -40.89
CA GLU A 913 -71.26 69.28 -40.48
C GLU A 913 -70.70 70.10 -39.28
N THR A 914 -70.95 71.41 -39.27
CA THR A 914 -70.41 72.42 -38.33
C THR A 914 -71.38 72.71 -37.15
N PRO A 915 -70.98 73.43 -36.06
CA PRO A 915 -71.15 73.06 -34.65
C PRO A 915 -72.30 73.78 -33.91
N PRO A 916 -72.44 73.59 -32.58
CA PRO A 916 -72.19 74.75 -31.72
C PRO A 916 -71.41 74.49 -30.40
N ALA A 917 -70.45 75.41 -30.18
CA ALA A 917 -70.09 76.17 -28.97
C ALA A 917 -69.90 75.49 -27.58
N GLU A 918 -68.65 75.63 -27.09
CA GLU A 918 -68.20 76.20 -25.79
C GLU A 918 -69.04 75.87 -24.54
N GLU A 919 -68.54 75.34 -23.43
CA GLU A 919 -67.22 75.30 -22.78
C GLU A 919 -67.33 74.19 -21.71
N GLU A 920 -66.37 73.27 -21.63
CA GLU A 920 -65.93 72.62 -20.39
C GLU A 920 -64.72 71.74 -20.75
N THR A 921 -63.54 72.10 -20.24
CA THR A 921 -62.34 71.26 -20.29
C THR A 921 -62.57 69.96 -19.53
N PRO A 922 -62.46 68.77 -20.17
CA PRO A 922 -62.21 67.52 -19.48
C PRO A 922 -60.68 67.30 -19.32
N PRO A 923 -60.26 66.42 -18.39
CA PRO A 923 -58.86 66.24 -18.03
C PRO A 923 -58.05 65.55 -19.12
N ALA A 924 -56.72 65.64 -18.99
CA ALA A 924 -55.72 64.97 -19.81
C ALA A 924 -56.08 63.49 -20.04
N GLU A 925 -56.04 63.08 -21.30
CA GLU A 925 -56.02 61.67 -21.70
C GLU A 925 -54.86 60.98 -21.00
N GLU A 926 -55.17 59.97 -20.19
CA GLU A 926 -54.21 58.97 -19.76
C GLU A 926 -53.75 58.23 -21.02
N GLU A 927 -52.44 58.27 -21.31
CA GLU A 927 -51.84 57.32 -22.24
C GLU A 927 -52.24 55.90 -21.81
N PRO A 928 -52.59 55.01 -22.75
CA PRO A 928 -52.93 53.64 -22.40
C PRO A 928 -51.74 53.02 -21.66
N ALA A 929 -52.00 52.56 -20.44
CA ALA A 929 -51.05 51.78 -19.68
C ALA A 929 -50.58 50.60 -20.55
N GLY A 930 -49.30 50.59 -20.89
CA GLY A 930 -48.65 49.42 -21.49
C GLY A 930 -48.85 48.18 -20.61
N PRO A 931 -48.68 46.98 -21.17
CA PRO A 931 -48.86 45.74 -20.40
C PRO A 931 -48.00 45.76 -19.13
N PRO A 932 -48.49 45.21 -18.01
CA PRO A 932 -47.77 45.22 -16.75
C PRO A 932 -46.44 44.49 -16.86
N ALA A 933 -45.42 45.09 -16.25
CA ALA A 933 -44.02 44.65 -16.28
C ALA A 933 -43.73 43.51 -15.29
N GLY A 934 -43.12 42.43 -15.78
CA GLY A 934 -42.58 41.27 -15.03
C GLY A 934 -41.11 41.02 -15.41
N THR A 935 -40.37 40.19 -14.67
CA THR A 935 -39.09 39.64 -15.16
C THR A 935 -39.13 38.14 -15.03
N ILE A 936 -38.87 37.50 -16.17
CA ILE A 936 -37.98 36.38 -16.50
C ILE A 936 -38.01 35.14 -15.58
N LEU A 937 -38.17 35.26 -14.26
CA LEU A 937 -38.28 34.11 -13.36
C LEU A 937 -39.72 33.71 -13.01
N ASN A 938 -40.74 34.45 -13.49
CA ASN A 938 -42.12 33.97 -13.37
C ASN A 938 -43.14 34.54 -14.38
N ASP A 939 -42.74 34.82 -15.63
CA ASP A 939 -43.65 35.35 -16.66
C ASP A 939 -44.59 34.27 -17.27
N GLY A 940 -44.67 33.11 -16.60
CA GLY A 940 -45.26 31.89 -17.15
C GLY A 940 -46.75 31.67 -16.89
N GLU A 941 -47.34 32.28 -15.86
CA GLU A 941 -48.64 31.76 -15.37
C GLU A 941 -49.88 32.30 -16.11
N VAL A 942 -49.81 33.43 -16.85
CA VAL A 942 -50.98 33.96 -17.59
C VAL A 942 -50.59 34.68 -18.89
N CYS A 943 -50.89 34.09 -20.04
CA CYS A 943 -50.88 34.84 -21.31
C CYS A 943 -52.11 35.77 -21.37
N ALA A 944 -51.88 37.07 -21.23
CA ALA A 944 -52.94 38.07 -21.30
C ALA A 944 -53.33 38.39 -22.76
N PHE A 945 -54.03 37.47 -23.44
CA PHE A 945 -54.73 37.77 -24.69
C PHE A 945 -56.15 37.19 -24.67
N ASP A 946 -57.01 37.76 -23.82
CA ASP A 946 -58.46 37.53 -23.90
C ASP A 946 -59.05 38.38 -25.05
N VAL A 947 -59.28 37.75 -26.20
CA VAL A 947 -60.24 38.26 -27.18
C VAL A 947 -61.59 37.61 -26.87
N THR A 948 -62.47 38.39 -26.25
CA THR A 948 -63.85 37.98 -25.95
C THR A 948 -64.63 37.80 -27.25
N GLU A 949 -64.88 36.54 -27.63
CA GLU A 949 -65.85 36.17 -28.64
C GLU A 949 -67.24 36.04 -27.96
N GLU A 950 -68.06 37.09 -28.05
CA GLU A 950 -69.50 36.97 -27.78
C GLU A 950 -70.30 37.47 -29.00
N GLN A 951 -70.45 36.59 -29.99
CA GLN A 951 -71.56 36.65 -30.94
C GLN A 951 -72.54 35.50 -30.64
N THR A 952 -73.75 35.83 -30.21
CA THR A 952 -74.98 35.23 -30.74
C THR A 952 -76.23 35.98 -30.23
N PRO A 953 -77.35 36.00 -30.98
CA PRO A 953 -77.59 35.56 -32.36
C PRO A 953 -77.90 36.68 -33.36
#